data_AF-A0A7Y9I2G6-F1
#
_entry.id   AF-A0A7Y9I2G6-F1
#
_cell.length_a   1.000
_cell.length_b   1.000
_cell.length_c   1.000
_cell.angle_alpha   90.00
_cell.angle_beta   90.00
_cell.angle_gamma   90.00
#
_symmetry.space_group_name_H-M   'P 1'
#
loop_
_entity.id
_entity.type
_entity.pdbx_description
1 polymer ?
#
loop_
_entity_poly.entity_id
_entity_poly.type
_entity_poly.pdbx_seq_one_letter_code
_entity_poly.pdbx_strand_id
1 'polypeptide(L)'
;MLTALDLPAPSQGSWGRPEATGEAVDQICAATGLNAVAVAVADMLRPSLRVPPIAMLRVWSPRSTSRFCPSCLADSGGEWSADWRLRLQFFCLRHHCLLVEHCSRCEAPQKGSIAGPSFWPGGPSDRVASTERNRLLCACGQDLSGIEPPACLDVAAAADAQRLIDRLLTEVRNPSGSKNSRQEAMSELIDLTLIAVHLASKNRQSYSVQPSIAMLRADRLTAAAGLLLNGEDAQPDPLLRVVEDADVGRRPKAIPHSWRIASPQLRTRIARGRALAGLLSPVDRVRYGTSLTTMRLLPPHQPSNTDPAIKRAARLPDQLWPAWAIRLCDEETEAAYFRTTMLAALLLPHSALPLKGHILPLVGADLKPNTVMYYLGRLLDRPSGKTTLGMLAELAFAIDDHDIPIDYARRRQLAATTKLIDARAWNRISRGFPGGPAKTLDNARRYLYELITGGSLLSAPRPYQYFSGTARADRYHAFADFMSAGVADALHQHARQLLDSAGITGEPLTWEPPTDWVSASRWPGAEPEHTDPALVHRAILDRHQSIPTIAAELGISLQHVRTVLRAHPLPRPGRSRPNLSHRILPAPTGSSIQHAAAEAGVFYVNPSWLHEEYATWHRGIADIAREVGCTRETLMTFAWVHGIPTHTGRSLNYTVNREALGDRHPSEIPEPLRRALYGLGARSRLERFIAIVDQRSLSQAAHLTGSSTGTISRQLRLLEEFVGGRLFHRTPAQPLTSLTPLGEQLARQAREHLGIEPIGQPGASPSSVGR
;
A
#
# COMPACT_ATOMS: atom_id res chain seq x y z
N MET A 1 25.74 -7.80 -37.35
CA MET A 1 26.15 -8.66 -36.21
C MET A 1 25.71 -8.14 -34.84
N LEU A 2 25.59 -6.81 -34.62
CA LEU A 2 24.79 -6.23 -33.51
C LEU A 2 23.26 -6.33 -33.74
N THR A 3 22.86 -6.73 -34.94
CA THR A 3 21.48 -6.88 -35.42
C THR A 3 20.77 -8.17 -35.01
N ALA A 4 21.43 -9.14 -34.37
CA ALA A 4 20.80 -10.40 -33.98
C ALA A 4 20.10 -10.35 -32.60
N LEU A 5 20.24 -9.25 -31.85
CA LEU A 5 19.77 -9.14 -30.45
C LEU A 5 19.03 -7.84 -30.10
N ASP A 6 18.82 -6.89 -31.03
CA ASP A 6 18.02 -5.66 -30.83
C ASP A 6 18.32 -4.90 -29.50
N LEU A 7 19.59 -4.60 -29.22
CA LEU A 7 19.99 -3.87 -28.01
C LEU A 7 20.44 -2.43 -28.33
N PRO A 8 19.98 -1.40 -27.58
CA PRO A 8 20.44 -0.03 -27.76
C PRO A 8 21.84 0.18 -27.14
N ALA A 9 22.60 1.11 -27.72
CA ALA A 9 23.96 1.46 -27.30
C ALA A 9 23.99 2.12 -25.91
N PRO A 10 24.98 1.82 -25.04
CA PRO A 10 25.02 2.35 -23.68
C PRO A 10 25.50 3.81 -23.64
N SER A 11 24.76 4.64 -22.90
CA SER A 11 25.19 5.97 -22.44
C SER A 11 26.11 5.85 -21.23
N GLN A 12 27.23 6.59 -21.26
CA GLN A 12 28.31 6.57 -20.27
C GLN A 12 27.84 6.88 -18.84
N GLY A 13 28.26 6.07 -17.87
CA GLY A 13 28.10 6.32 -16.43
C GLY A 13 28.79 5.25 -15.59
N SER A 14 29.81 5.68 -14.83
CA SER A 14 30.80 4.86 -14.13
C SER A 14 30.28 4.10 -12.90
N TRP A 15 30.86 2.91 -12.62
CA TRP A 15 31.29 2.42 -11.30
C TRP A 15 32.28 1.26 -11.51
N GLY A 16 33.53 1.42 -11.08
CA GLY A 16 34.60 0.44 -11.24
C GLY A 16 34.35 -0.86 -10.47
N ARG A 17 34.41 -2.00 -11.18
CA ARG A 17 34.47 -3.38 -10.67
C ARG A 17 35.36 -4.20 -11.62
N PRO A 18 36.01 -5.27 -11.14
CA PRO A 18 37.13 -5.89 -11.86
C PRO A 18 36.65 -6.47 -13.19
N GLU A 19 37.20 -5.96 -14.28
CA GLU A 19 37.00 -6.46 -15.64
C GLU A 19 37.39 -7.94 -15.69
N ALA A 20 36.54 -8.77 -16.31
CA ALA A 20 36.95 -10.13 -16.66
C ALA A 20 38.07 -10.06 -17.71
N THR A 21 39.19 -10.75 -17.46
CA THR A 21 40.26 -10.88 -18.45
C THR A 21 39.74 -11.60 -19.71
N GLY A 22 40.27 -11.27 -20.89
CA GLY A 22 39.85 -11.90 -22.17
C GLY A 22 39.91 -13.43 -22.14
N GLU A 23 40.95 -13.98 -21.51
CA GLU A 23 41.09 -15.43 -21.30
C GLU A 23 39.95 -16.05 -20.47
N ALA A 24 39.44 -15.34 -19.46
CA ALA A 24 38.32 -15.82 -18.67
C ALA A 24 37.00 -15.79 -19.47
N VAL A 25 36.83 -14.80 -20.35
CA VAL A 25 35.68 -14.71 -21.25
C VAL A 25 35.69 -15.86 -22.25
N ASP A 26 36.83 -16.18 -22.85
CA ASP A 26 36.97 -17.29 -23.80
C ASP A 26 36.70 -18.65 -23.15
N GLN A 27 37.22 -18.89 -21.94
CA GLN A 27 36.95 -20.11 -21.16
C GLN A 27 35.46 -20.27 -20.83
N ILE A 28 34.78 -19.16 -20.48
CA ILE A 28 33.34 -19.14 -20.22
C ILE A 28 32.55 -19.47 -21.49
N CYS A 29 32.91 -18.84 -22.61
CA CYS A 29 32.23 -19.04 -23.89
C CYS A 29 32.35 -20.48 -24.38
N ALA A 30 33.55 -21.06 -24.28
CA ALA A 30 33.78 -22.45 -24.62
C ALA A 30 33.04 -23.43 -23.68
N ALA A 31 32.89 -23.08 -22.40
CA ALA A 31 32.21 -23.94 -21.42
C ALA A 31 30.68 -23.89 -21.51
N THR A 32 30.12 -22.75 -21.93
CA THR A 32 28.67 -22.46 -21.90
C THR A 32 28.04 -22.38 -23.29
N GLY A 33 28.84 -22.39 -24.36
CA GLY A 33 28.37 -22.14 -25.72
C GLY A 33 27.91 -20.69 -25.97
N LEU A 34 28.15 -19.77 -25.02
CA LEU A 34 27.81 -18.35 -25.14
C LEU A 34 28.83 -17.61 -26.02
N ASN A 35 28.39 -16.54 -26.69
CA ASN A 35 29.27 -15.70 -27.52
C ASN A 35 30.12 -14.77 -26.63
N ALA A 36 31.42 -14.62 -26.94
CA ALA A 36 32.36 -13.72 -26.24
C ALA A 36 31.86 -12.29 -26.14
N VAL A 37 31.19 -11.80 -27.18
CA VAL A 37 30.54 -10.47 -27.19
C VAL A 37 29.37 -10.43 -26.20
N ALA A 38 28.57 -11.50 -26.07
CA ALA A 38 27.46 -11.55 -25.13
C ALA A 38 27.93 -11.58 -23.66
N VAL A 39 29.05 -12.23 -23.37
CA VAL A 39 29.66 -12.31 -22.04
C VAL A 39 30.32 -10.98 -21.64
N ALA A 40 31.03 -10.33 -22.58
CA ALA A 40 31.62 -9.01 -22.36
C ALA A 40 30.56 -7.89 -22.22
N VAL A 41 29.53 -7.92 -23.07
CA VAL A 41 28.38 -6.99 -23.02
C VAL A 41 27.56 -7.19 -21.74
N ALA A 42 27.46 -8.41 -21.22
CA ALA A 42 26.79 -8.69 -19.95
C ALA A 42 27.49 -8.12 -18.71
N ASP A 43 28.82 -8.04 -18.71
CA ASP A 43 29.59 -7.39 -17.65
C ASP A 43 29.33 -5.87 -17.63
N MET A 44 29.16 -5.27 -18.82
CA MET A 44 28.84 -3.85 -19.03
C MET A 44 27.37 -3.50 -18.79
N LEU A 45 26.42 -4.38 -19.18
CA LEU A 45 24.97 -4.14 -19.14
C LEU A 45 24.27 -4.88 -18.00
N ARG A 46 24.91 -5.02 -16.83
CA ARG A 46 24.37 -5.76 -15.66
C ARG A 46 22.88 -5.51 -15.29
N PRO A 47 22.20 -4.40 -15.65
CA PRO A 47 20.75 -4.29 -15.45
C PRO A 47 19.86 -5.00 -16.49
N SER A 48 20.38 -5.40 -17.66
CA SER A 48 19.59 -5.56 -18.89
C SER A 48 19.58 -6.93 -19.56
N LEU A 49 20.51 -7.82 -19.23
CA LEU A 49 20.61 -9.16 -19.83
C LEU A 49 20.64 -10.26 -18.76
N ARG A 50 19.96 -11.37 -19.02
CA ARG A 50 19.97 -12.59 -18.18
C ARG A 50 21.27 -13.37 -18.36
N VAL A 51 22.40 -12.74 -18.08
CA VAL A 51 23.69 -13.43 -18.04
C VAL A 51 24.09 -13.58 -16.57
N PRO A 52 24.42 -14.80 -16.12
CA PRO A 52 24.85 -15.01 -14.75
C PRO A 52 26.05 -14.11 -14.42
N PRO A 53 26.24 -13.69 -13.16
CA PRO A 53 27.47 -13.02 -12.76
C PRO A 53 28.69 -13.83 -13.23
N ILE A 54 29.74 -13.16 -13.73
CA ILE A 54 30.98 -13.83 -14.20
C ILE A 54 31.52 -14.86 -13.19
N ALA A 55 31.35 -14.59 -11.90
CA ALA A 55 31.75 -15.51 -10.86
C ALA A 55 30.97 -16.85 -10.89
N MET A 56 29.68 -16.84 -11.25
CA MET A 56 28.90 -18.05 -11.54
C MET A 56 29.31 -18.70 -12.86
N LEU A 57 29.61 -17.93 -13.91
CA LEU A 57 30.08 -18.49 -15.17
C LEU A 57 31.43 -19.24 -15.01
N ARG A 58 32.31 -18.77 -14.11
CA ARG A 58 33.53 -19.47 -13.71
C ARG A 58 33.28 -20.82 -13.02
N VAL A 59 32.11 -21.02 -12.42
CA VAL A 59 31.71 -22.31 -11.85
C VAL A 59 31.46 -23.34 -12.94
N TRP A 60 30.93 -22.91 -14.08
CA TRP A 60 30.64 -23.79 -15.22
C TRP A 60 31.86 -24.02 -16.11
N SER A 61 32.94 -23.26 -15.88
CA SER A 61 34.18 -23.35 -16.67
C SER A 61 35.06 -24.53 -16.21
N PRO A 62 35.75 -25.22 -17.15
CA PRO A 62 36.74 -26.24 -16.82
C PRO A 62 37.84 -25.73 -15.90
N ARG A 63 38.34 -26.61 -15.04
CA ARG A 63 39.53 -26.36 -14.24
C ARG A 63 40.81 -26.79 -14.98
N SER A 64 41.93 -26.29 -14.50
CA SER A 64 43.25 -26.83 -14.79
C SER A 64 43.48 -28.20 -14.14
N THR A 65 42.71 -28.51 -13.09
CA THR A 65 42.68 -29.81 -12.42
C THR A 65 41.47 -30.62 -12.87
N SER A 66 41.56 -31.94 -12.83
CA SER A 66 40.50 -32.87 -13.17
C SER A 66 40.21 -33.80 -12.00
N ARG A 67 38.95 -34.18 -11.87
CA ARG A 67 38.56 -35.35 -11.08
C ARG A 67 38.73 -36.62 -11.92
N PHE A 68 38.53 -37.79 -11.33
CA PHE A 68 38.52 -39.07 -12.05
C PHE A 68 37.76 -40.17 -11.33
N CYS A 69 37.34 -41.19 -12.08
CA CYS A 69 36.78 -42.42 -11.54
C CYS A 69 37.83 -43.54 -11.64
N PRO A 70 38.31 -44.11 -10.51
CA PRO A 70 39.30 -45.20 -10.50
C PRO A 70 38.87 -46.41 -11.37
N SER A 71 37.61 -46.83 -11.25
CA SER A 71 37.07 -47.95 -12.03
C SER A 71 36.94 -47.64 -13.53
N CYS A 72 36.61 -46.40 -13.91
CA CYS A 72 36.63 -46.02 -15.34
C CYS A 72 38.06 -46.07 -15.91
N LEU A 73 39.06 -45.64 -15.14
CA LEU A 73 40.46 -45.72 -15.56
C LEU A 73 40.90 -47.18 -15.71
N ALA A 74 40.50 -48.05 -14.78
CA ALA A 74 40.75 -49.50 -14.87
C ALA A 74 40.10 -50.12 -16.12
N ASP A 75 38.81 -49.85 -16.35
CA ASP A 75 38.03 -50.42 -17.45
C ASP A 75 38.53 -49.98 -18.84
N SER A 76 39.07 -48.76 -18.95
CA SER A 76 39.46 -48.14 -20.23
C SER A 76 40.97 -48.17 -20.50
N GLY A 77 41.78 -48.72 -19.59
CA GLY A 77 43.25 -48.68 -19.73
C GLY A 77 43.83 -47.26 -19.62
N GLY A 78 43.17 -46.38 -18.86
CA GLY A 78 43.62 -45.02 -18.60
C GLY A 78 43.11 -43.94 -19.56
N GLU A 79 41.96 -44.15 -20.22
CA GLU A 79 41.30 -43.07 -20.96
C GLU A 79 40.70 -42.03 -20.01
N TRP A 80 40.94 -40.75 -20.30
CA TRP A 80 40.56 -39.65 -19.41
C TRP A 80 39.41 -38.84 -20.00
N SER A 81 38.29 -38.75 -19.28
CA SER A 81 37.15 -37.94 -19.76
C SER A 81 37.44 -36.44 -19.65
N ALA A 82 37.15 -35.69 -20.71
CA ALA A 82 37.27 -34.24 -20.74
C ALA A 82 36.29 -33.56 -19.75
N ASP A 83 35.12 -34.16 -19.52
CA ASP A 83 34.07 -33.60 -18.66
C ASP A 83 34.45 -33.62 -17.18
N TRP A 84 35.40 -34.47 -16.77
CA TRP A 84 35.91 -34.51 -15.40
C TRP A 84 36.67 -33.23 -14.96
N ARG A 85 36.95 -32.32 -15.91
CA ARG A 85 37.48 -30.98 -15.62
C ARG A 85 36.39 -29.99 -15.23
N LEU A 86 35.12 -30.28 -15.48
CA LEU A 86 34.00 -29.44 -15.09
C LEU A 86 33.76 -29.55 -13.59
N ARG A 87 33.57 -28.40 -12.91
CA ARG A 87 33.35 -28.39 -11.45
C ARG A 87 32.04 -29.06 -11.04
N LEU A 88 31.07 -29.05 -11.96
CA LEU A 88 29.76 -29.66 -11.79
C LEU A 88 29.77 -31.17 -12.03
N GLN A 89 30.86 -31.73 -12.58
CA GLN A 89 31.04 -33.18 -12.66
C GLN A 89 31.62 -33.69 -11.35
N PHE A 90 30.85 -34.43 -10.57
CA PHE A 90 31.27 -34.92 -9.25
C PHE A 90 30.95 -36.41 -9.01
N PHE A 91 30.08 -37.01 -9.83
CA PHE A 91 29.64 -38.39 -9.67
C PHE A 91 29.81 -39.16 -10.99
N CYS A 92 30.19 -40.44 -10.89
CA CYS A 92 30.29 -41.35 -12.02
C CYS A 92 28.99 -42.13 -12.19
N LEU A 93 28.26 -41.90 -13.28
CA LEU A 93 27.01 -42.60 -13.58
C LEU A 93 27.21 -44.06 -14.00
N ARG A 94 28.41 -44.45 -14.44
CA ARG A 94 28.73 -45.84 -14.85
C ARG A 94 29.03 -46.73 -13.65
N HIS A 95 29.80 -46.24 -12.69
CA HIS A 95 30.27 -47.02 -11.53
C HIS A 95 29.63 -46.60 -10.21
N HIS A 96 28.67 -45.67 -10.25
CA HIS A 96 27.87 -45.22 -9.10
C HIS A 96 28.71 -44.74 -7.90
N CYS A 97 29.79 -44.00 -8.17
CA CYS A 97 30.71 -43.53 -7.13
C CYS A 97 31.08 -42.04 -7.30
N LEU A 98 31.53 -41.41 -6.21
CA LEU A 98 32.05 -40.04 -6.25
C LEU A 98 33.41 -39.98 -6.95
N LEU A 99 33.63 -38.95 -7.76
CA LEU A 99 34.90 -38.76 -8.45
C LEU A 99 35.99 -38.29 -7.47
N VAL A 100 37.17 -38.87 -7.60
CA VAL A 100 38.35 -38.56 -6.81
C VAL A 100 39.02 -37.30 -7.38
N GLU A 101 39.41 -36.36 -6.52
CA GLU A 101 40.12 -35.12 -6.93
C GLU A 101 41.63 -35.18 -6.60
N HIS A 102 42.00 -35.82 -5.50
CA HIS A 102 43.36 -35.84 -4.96
C HIS A 102 43.90 -37.27 -4.90
N CYS A 103 45.20 -37.42 -5.13
CA CYS A 103 45.87 -38.70 -4.95
C CYS A 103 45.97 -39.05 -3.45
N SER A 104 45.66 -40.28 -3.07
CA SER A 104 45.74 -40.74 -1.67
C SER A 104 47.17 -40.75 -1.10
N ARG A 105 48.20 -40.76 -1.96
CA ARG A 105 49.61 -40.83 -1.54
C ARG A 105 50.28 -39.47 -1.39
N CYS A 106 50.09 -38.57 -2.36
CA CYS A 106 50.77 -37.28 -2.38
C CYS A 106 49.83 -36.08 -2.19
N GLU A 107 48.53 -36.33 -2.05
CA GLU A 107 47.46 -35.34 -1.91
C GLU A 107 47.37 -34.32 -3.07
N ALA A 108 48.19 -34.47 -4.11
CA ALA A 108 48.19 -33.56 -5.24
C ALA A 108 46.89 -33.74 -6.06
N PRO A 109 46.27 -32.63 -6.51
CA PRO A 109 45.16 -32.70 -7.43
C PRO A 109 45.65 -33.17 -8.81
N GLN A 110 44.83 -33.96 -9.51
CA GLN A 110 45.21 -34.41 -10.85
C GLN A 110 45.07 -33.25 -11.84
N LYS A 111 46.12 -32.94 -12.61
CA LYS A 111 46.02 -31.95 -13.69
C LYS A 111 45.31 -32.60 -14.86
N GLY A 112 44.34 -31.88 -15.45
CA GLY A 112 43.57 -32.37 -16.59
C GLY A 112 44.48 -32.56 -17.79
N SER A 113 44.99 -33.78 -17.90
CA SER A 113 45.94 -34.29 -18.89
C SER A 113 47.40 -33.82 -18.73
N ILE A 114 48.29 -34.80 -18.93
CA ILE A 114 49.72 -34.64 -19.25
C ILE A 114 49.89 -34.00 -20.65
N ALA A 115 48.80 -33.73 -21.38
CA ALA A 115 48.75 -33.01 -22.64
C ALA A 115 47.87 -31.74 -22.54
N GLY A 116 48.30 -30.66 -23.19
CA GLY A 116 47.82 -29.30 -23.01
C GLY A 116 46.37 -28.97 -23.45
N PRO A 117 46.04 -27.66 -23.57
CA PRO A 117 44.68 -27.10 -23.68
C PRO A 117 43.84 -27.48 -24.93
N SER A 118 44.33 -28.33 -25.81
CA SER A 118 43.77 -28.59 -27.15
C SER A 118 42.62 -29.61 -27.20
N PHE A 119 42.30 -30.29 -26.09
CA PHE A 119 41.18 -31.25 -26.03
C PHE A 119 39.92 -30.61 -25.44
N TRP A 120 39.23 -29.82 -26.25
CA TRP A 120 37.83 -29.43 -26.03
C TRP A 120 36.90 -30.44 -26.72
N PRO A 121 35.62 -30.58 -26.30
CA PRO A 121 34.67 -31.45 -27.00
C PRO A 121 34.49 -30.96 -28.45
N GLY A 122 34.86 -31.78 -29.44
CA GLY A 122 34.68 -31.52 -30.88
C GLY A 122 35.94 -31.35 -31.74
N GLY A 123 37.15 -31.51 -31.19
CA GLY A 123 38.40 -31.48 -31.98
C GLY A 123 38.86 -32.87 -32.47
N PRO A 124 39.52 -32.98 -33.66
CA PRO A 124 40.05 -34.26 -34.14
C PRO A 124 41.12 -34.81 -33.18
N SER A 125 41.00 -36.10 -32.85
CA SER A 125 41.94 -36.82 -31.99
C SER A 125 43.31 -36.93 -32.67
N ASP A 126 44.34 -36.28 -32.12
CA ASP A 126 45.72 -36.68 -32.38
C ASP A 126 46.33 -37.33 -31.13
N ARG A 127 46.60 -38.62 -31.28
CA ARG A 127 47.17 -39.52 -30.27
C ARG A 127 48.65 -39.18 -30.06
N VAL A 128 48.98 -38.53 -28.93
CA VAL A 128 50.35 -38.59 -28.41
C VAL A 128 50.50 -39.88 -27.59
N ALA A 129 51.40 -40.75 -28.04
CA ALA A 129 51.71 -42.03 -27.43
C ALA A 129 52.45 -41.85 -26.10
N SER A 130 51.71 -41.79 -25.00
CA SER A 130 52.20 -42.22 -23.70
C SER A 130 51.92 -43.73 -23.57
N THR A 131 52.95 -44.52 -23.25
CA THR A 131 52.83 -45.96 -22.98
C THR A 131 51.70 -46.20 -21.98
N GLU A 132 50.81 -47.16 -22.26
CA GLU A 132 49.53 -47.42 -21.56
C GLU A 132 49.64 -47.36 -20.02
N ARG A 133 50.75 -47.83 -19.43
CA ARG A 133 50.98 -47.82 -17.97
C ARG A 133 51.11 -46.43 -17.34
N ASN A 134 51.59 -45.42 -18.07
CA ASN A 134 51.79 -44.06 -17.53
C ASN A 134 50.50 -43.24 -17.42
N ARG A 135 49.38 -43.73 -17.97
CA ARG A 135 48.08 -43.04 -17.91
C ARG A 135 47.32 -43.31 -16.60
N LEU A 136 47.70 -44.38 -15.91
CA LEU A 136 47.10 -44.80 -14.64
C LEU A 136 47.88 -44.28 -13.42
N LEU A 137 49.10 -43.77 -13.62
CA LEU A 137 49.97 -43.35 -12.54
C LEU A 137 49.87 -41.84 -12.27
N CYS A 138 49.74 -41.48 -11.00
CA CYS A 138 49.96 -40.12 -10.54
C CYS A 138 51.44 -39.72 -10.74
N ALA A 139 51.74 -38.42 -10.75
CA ALA A 139 53.12 -37.92 -10.81
C ALA A 139 54.02 -38.43 -9.67
N CYS A 140 53.45 -38.86 -8.55
CA CYS A 140 54.17 -39.50 -7.44
C CYS A 140 54.37 -41.02 -7.59
N GLY A 141 53.93 -41.61 -8.70
CA GLY A 141 53.99 -43.05 -8.98
C GLY A 141 52.88 -43.89 -8.35
N GLN A 142 51.85 -43.27 -7.75
CA GLN A 142 50.68 -43.99 -7.23
C GLN A 142 49.74 -44.41 -8.37
N ASP A 143 49.30 -45.67 -8.39
CA ASP A 143 48.23 -46.13 -9.29
C ASP A 143 46.89 -45.52 -8.87
N LEU A 144 46.29 -44.76 -9.78
CA LEU A 144 45.02 -44.07 -9.62
C LEU A 144 43.82 -45.02 -9.76
N SER A 145 43.98 -46.14 -10.47
CA SER A 145 42.89 -47.12 -10.68
C SER A 145 42.54 -47.92 -9.42
N GLY A 146 43.51 -48.07 -8.52
CA GLY A 146 43.34 -48.75 -7.24
C GLY A 146 42.93 -47.84 -6.07
N ILE A 147 42.63 -46.57 -6.32
CA ILE A 147 42.21 -45.64 -5.26
C ILE A 147 40.74 -45.90 -4.89
N GLU A 148 40.45 -45.98 -3.60
CA GLU A 148 39.08 -46.09 -3.11
C GLU A 148 38.36 -44.72 -3.24
N PRO A 149 37.18 -44.66 -3.91
CA PRO A 149 36.45 -43.41 -4.07
C PRO A 149 35.86 -42.93 -2.73
N PRO A 150 35.60 -41.61 -2.57
CA PRO A 150 34.98 -41.09 -1.36
C PRO A 150 33.61 -41.72 -1.09
N ALA A 151 33.30 -41.96 0.18
CA ALA A 151 31.99 -42.49 0.58
C ALA A 151 30.84 -41.57 0.14
N CYS A 152 29.82 -42.17 -0.47
CA CYS A 152 28.60 -41.48 -0.91
C CYS A 152 27.43 -41.93 -0.04
N LEU A 153 26.89 -41.03 0.77
CA LEU A 153 25.79 -41.33 1.70
C LEU A 153 24.49 -41.72 0.97
N ASP A 154 24.18 -41.04 -0.13
CA ASP A 154 23.00 -41.31 -0.96
C ASP A 154 23.41 -41.39 -2.43
N VAL A 155 23.67 -42.61 -2.89
CA VAL A 155 24.10 -42.92 -4.25
C VAL A 155 23.03 -42.58 -5.27
N ALA A 156 21.75 -42.81 -4.94
CA ALA A 156 20.63 -42.55 -5.85
C ALA A 156 20.45 -41.04 -6.07
N ALA A 157 20.39 -40.25 -5.00
CA ALA A 157 20.27 -38.80 -5.11
C ALA A 157 21.47 -38.15 -5.81
N ALA A 158 22.69 -38.66 -5.56
CA ALA A 158 23.89 -38.17 -6.24
C ALA A 158 23.86 -38.49 -7.76
N ALA A 159 23.37 -39.67 -8.14
CA ALA A 159 23.18 -40.03 -9.54
C ALA A 159 22.12 -39.16 -10.22
N ASP A 160 20.99 -38.89 -9.55
CA ASP A 160 19.94 -38.01 -10.08
C ASP A 160 20.42 -36.57 -10.26
N ALA A 161 21.18 -36.06 -9.30
CA ALA A 161 21.80 -34.74 -9.37
C ALA A 161 22.77 -34.62 -10.56
N GLN A 162 23.62 -35.63 -10.78
CA GLN A 162 24.54 -35.64 -11.91
C GLN A 162 23.79 -35.76 -13.25
N ARG A 163 22.76 -36.61 -13.33
CA ARG A 163 21.90 -36.72 -14.54
C ARG A 163 21.20 -35.39 -14.87
N LEU A 164 20.74 -34.66 -13.87
CA LEU A 164 20.16 -33.31 -14.06
C LEU A 164 21.20 -32.35 -14.63
N ILE A 165 22.38 -32.27 -14.01
CA ILE A 165 23.48 -31.39 -14.45
C ILE A 165 23.90 -31.70 -15.89
N ASP A 166 24.12 -32.97 -16.22
CA ASP A 166 24.56 -33.40 -17.55
C ASP A 166 23.53 -33.02 -18.62
N ARG A 167 22.24 -33.21 -18.32
CA ARG A 167 21.13 -32.80 -19.19
C ARG A 167 21.12 -31.28 -19.41
N LEU A 168 21.20 -30.49 -18.33
CA LEU A 168 21.18 -29.03 -18.42
C LEU A 168 22.38 -28.50 -19.21
N LEU A 169 23.57 -29.02 -18.97
CA LEU A 169 24.77 -28.65 -19.71
C LEU A 169 24.67 -29.02 -21.20
N THR A 170 24.11 -30.18 -21.51
CA THR A 170 23.89 -30.63 -22.89
C THR A 170 22.89 -29.71 -23.61
N GLU A 171 21.76 -29.41 -22.98
CA GLU A 171 20.73 -28.53 -23.56
C GLU A 171 21.26 -27.12 -23.78
N VAL A 172 21.97 -26.53 -22.81
CA VAL A 172 22.58 -25.20 -22.96
C VAL A 172 23.54 -25.15 -24.15
N ARG A 173 24.31 -26.23 -24.37
CA ARG A 173 25.29 -26.34 -25.45
C ARG A 173 24.70 -26.75 -26.80
N ASN A 174 23.43 -27.18 -26.87
CA ASN A 174 22.83 -27.71 -28.09
C ASN A 174 22.60 -26.61 -29.14
N PRO A 175 23.41 -26.53 -30.22
CA PRO A 175 23.28 -25.47 -31.21
C PRO A 175 21.99 -25.60 -32.03
N SER A 176 21.46 -26.82 -32.14
CA SER A 176 20.23 -27.16 -32.86
C SER A 176 18.97 -26.96 -32.01
N GLY A 177 19.12 -26.67 -30.70
CA GLY A 177 18.01 -26.48 -29.78
C GLY A 177 17.33 -25.11 -29.91
N SER A 178 16.03 -25.07 -29.59
CA SER A 178 15.27 -23.82 -29.53
C SER A 178 15.91 -22.82 -28.57
N LYS A 179 15.84 -21.53 -28.90
CA LYS A 179 16.32 -20.45 -28.03
C LYS A 179 15.66 -20.49 -26.65
N ASN A 180 14.37 -20.87 -26.58
CA ASN A 180 13.65 -20.95 -25.32
C ASN A 180 14.14 -22.10 -24.46
N SER A 181 14.30 -23.30 -25.02
CA SER A 181 14.80 -24.49 -24.31
C SER A 181 16.20 -24.25 -23.73
N ARG A 182 17.09 -23.60 -24.50
CA ARG A 182 18.42 -23.20 -24.00
C ARG A 182 18.35 -22.21 -22.85
N GLN A 183 17.44 -21.23 -22.94
CA GLN A 183 17.24 -20.22 -21.89
C GLN A 183 16.64 -20.80 -20.61
N GLU A 184 15.74 -21.79 -20.73
CA GLU A 184 15.16 -22.54 -19.62
C GLU A 184 16.25 -23.37 -18.92
N ALA A 185 16.99 -24.19 -19.68
CA ALA A 185 18.09 -24.99 -19.14
C ALA A 185 19.16 -24.12 -18.46
N MET A 186 19.49 -22.97 -19.04
CA MET A 186 20.40 -22.01 -18.41
C MET A 186 19.83 -21.45 -17.10
N SER A 187 18.53 -21.14 -17.04
CA SER A 187 17.89 -20.62 -15.83
C SER A 187 17.88 -21.65 -14.70
N GLU A 188 17.60 -22.92 -15.00
CA GLU A 188 17.67 -24.02 -14.03
C GLU A 188 19.10 -24.26 -13.53
N LEU A 189 20.10 -24.13 -14.41
CA LEU A 189 21.51 -24.26 -14.02
C LEU A 189 21.96 -23.11 -13.10
N ILE A 190 21.45 -21.88 -13.32
CA ILE A 190 21.65 -20.74 -12.41
C ILE A 190 21.07 -21.05 -11.05
N ASP A 191 19.83 -21.54 -11.01
CA ASP A 191 19.12 -21.83 -9.77
C ASP A 191 19.84 -22.93 -8.97
N LEU A 192 20.28 -24.01 -9.62
CA LEU A 192 21.04 -25.09 -9.00
C LEU A 192 22.32 -24.56 -8.37
N THR A 193 23.05 -23.74 -9.13
CA THR A 193 24.30 -23.13 -8.68
C THR A 193 24.02 -22.20 -7.49
N LEU A 194 22.99 -21.36 -7.58
CA LEU A 194 22.62 -20.40 -6.53
C LEU A 194 22.22 -21.09 -5.22
N ILE A 195 21.44 -22.17 -5.29
CA ILE A 195 21.08 -22.96 -4.11
C ILE A 195 22.32 -23.60 -3.49
N ALA A 196 23.19 -24.22 -4.29
CA ALA A 196 24.44 -24.81 -3.81
C ALA A 196 25.35 -23.76 -3.11
N VAL A 197 25.40 -22.53 -3.67
CA VAL A 197 26.10 -21.40 -3.06
C VAL A 197 25.58 -21.09 -1.66
N HIS A 198 24.27 -20.93 -1.54
CA HIS A 198 23.64 -20.58 -0.27
C HIS A 198 23.72 -21.70 0.77
N LEU A 199 23.71 -22.97 0.33
CA LEU A 199 23.95 -24.10 1.22
C LEU A 199 25.37 -24.11 1.80
N ALA A 200 26.36 -23.67 1.03
CA ALA A 200 27.77 -23.68 1.44
C ALA A 200 28.19 -22.45 2.27
N SER A 201 27.47 -21.33 2.18
CA SER A 201 27.79 -20.12 2.95
C SER A 201 27.47 -20.31 4.44
N LYS A 202 28.52 -20.48 5.28
CA LYS A 202 28.37 -20.63 6.75
C LYS A 202 27.95 -19.33 7.47
N ASN A 203 28.18 -18.15 6.87
CA ASN A 203 27.87 -16.87 7.47
C ASN A 203 26.88 -16.09 6.59
N ARG A 204 25.60 -16.06 7.00
CA ARG A 204 24.46 -15.54 6.22
C ARG A 204 24.45 -14.00 6.05
N GLN A 205 25.44 -13.28 6.57
CA GLN A 205 25.48 -11.81 6.63
C GLN A 205 26.40 -11.14 5.59
N SER A 206 27.22 -11.90 4.85
CA SER A 206 28.17 -11.31 3.89
C SER A 206 27.49 -11.09 2.53
N TYR A 207 27.13 -9.84 2.26
CA TYR A 207 26.47 -9.36 1.03
C TYR A 207 27.26 -9.57 -0.28
N SER A 208 28.49 -10.09 -0.22
CA SER A 208 29.25 -10.51 -1.39
C SER A 208 29.20 -12.03 -1.52
N VAL A 209 28.21 -12.53 -2.26
CA VAL A 209 28.17 -13.92 -2.73
C VAL A 209 29.28 -14.09 -3.77
N GLN A 210 30.53 -14.21 -3.32
CA GLN A 210 31.62 -14.66 -4.18
C GLN A 210 31.66 -16.18 -4.14
N PRO A 211 31.41 -16.87 -5.27
CA PRO A 211 31.47 -18.31 -5.32
C PRO A 211 32.90 -18.79 -5.06
N SER A 212 33.10 -19.52 -3.96
CA SER A 212 34.39 -20.14 -3.63
C SER A 212 34.44 -21.59 -4.11
N ILE A 213 35.64 -22.16 -4.26
CA ILE A 213 35.80 -23.55 -4.75
C ILE A 213 35.29 -24.58 -3.73
N ALA A 214 35.23 -24.23 -2.44
CA ALA A 214 34.67 -25.06 -1.36
C ALA A 214 33.15 -25.28 -1.47
N MET A 215 32.50 -24.61 -2.42
CA MET A 215 31.05 -24.45 -2.58
C MET A 215 30.38 -25.51 -3.48
N LEU A 216 31.17 -26.27 -4.25
CA LEU A 216 30.71 -27.26 -5.24
C LEU A 216 31.12 -28.68 -4.84
N ARG A 217 30.97 -28.97 -3.55
CA ARG A 217 31.13 -30.31 -3.03
C ARG A 217 29.93 -31.15 -3.45
N ALA A 218 30.15 -32.45 -3.60
CA ALA A 218 29.12 -33.42 -3.97
C ALA A 218 27.88 -33.32 -3.06
N ASP A 219 28.07 -33.19 -1.74
CA ASP A 219 26.96 -33.07 -0.78
C ASP A 219 26.06 -31.86 -1.05
N ARG A 220 26.63 -30.74 -1.49
CA ARG A 220 25.89 -29.49 -1.76
C ARG A 220 25.19 -29.51 -3.10
N LEU A 221 25.82 -30.09 -4.12
CA LEU A 221 25.20 -30.25 -5.44
C LEU A 221 24.05 -31.26 -5.39
N THR A 222 24.23 -32.38 -4.68
CA THR A 222 23.16 -33.35 -4.44
C THR A 222 21.99 -32.72 -3.68
N ALA A 223 22.25 -31.99 -2.60
CA ALA A 223 21.21 -31.29 -1.86
C ALA A 223 20.50 -30.19 -2.69
N ALA A 224 21.25 -29.43 -3.50
CA ALA A 224 20.68 -28.39 -4.37
C ALA A 224 19.78 -28.98 -5.46
N ALA A 225 20.21 -30.06 -6.11
CA ALA A 225 19.41 -30.76 -7.10
C ALA A 225 18.14 -31.37 -6.46
N GLY A 226 18.26 -31.96 -5.27
CA GLY A 226 17.09 -32.47 -4.54
C GLY A 226 16.07 -31.38 -4.21
N LEU A 227 16.53 -30.19 -3.83
CA LEU A 227 15.64 -29.04 -3.58
C LEU A 227 14.94 -28.54 -4.85
N LEU A 228 15.59 -28.62 -6.01
CA LEU A 228 14.98 -28.26 -7.30
C LEU A 228 13.99 -29.32 -7.79
N LEU A 229 14.34 -30.59 -7.73
CA LEU A 229 13.55 -31.69 -8.28
C LEU A 229 12.30 -32.01 -7.45
N ASN A 230 12.40 -31.98 -6.12
CA ASN A 230 11.40 -32.59 -5.23
C ASN A 230 10.69 -31.59 -4.30
N GLY A 231 10.96 -30.29 -4.45
CA GLY A 231 10.70 -29.33 -3.38
C GLY A 231 9.44 -28.46 -3.52
N GLU A 232 8.67 -28.56 -4.61
CA GLU A 232 7.54 -27.63 -4.84
C GLU A 232 6.29 -27.93 -3.98
N ASP A 233 6.07 -29.19 -3.60
CA ASP A 233 4.85 -29.64 -2.91
C ASP A 233 5.03 -29.86 -1.39
N ALA A 234 6.26 -29.87 -0.89
CA ALA A 234 6.54 -30.11 0.53
C ALA A 234 6.15 -28.90 1.41
N GLN A 235 5.49 -29.15 2.55
CA GLN A 235 5.15 -28.12 3.54
C GLN A 235 5.73 -28.46 4.93
N PRO A 236 6.56 -27.58 5.54
CA PRO A 236 7.08 -26.33 4.98
C PRO A 236 8.09 -26.60 3.84
N ASP A 237 8.16 -25.69 2.86
CA ASP A 237 9.09 -25.83 1.74
C ASP A 237 10.54 -25.87 2.25
N PRO A 238 11.29 -26.96 2.01
CA PRO A 238 12.65 -27.13 2.52
C PRO A 238 13.63 -26.07 2.01
N LEU A 239 13.32 -25.43 0.87
CA LEU A 239 14.10 -24.31 0.32
C LEU A 239 14.13 -23.10 1.28
N LEU A 240 13.08 -22.89 2.09
CA LEU A 240 13.01 -21.73 2.98
C LEU A 240 14.12 -21.73 4.03
N ARG A 241 14.57 -22.89 4.51
CA ARG A 241 15.70 -23.01 5.45
C ARG A 241 17.01 -22.46 4.89
N VAL A 242 17.15 -22.51 3.56
CA VAL A 242 18.30 -22.00 2.81
C VAL A 242 18.14 -20.50 2.51
N VAL A 243 16.90 -20.08 2.27
CA VAL A 243 16.56 -18.70 1.87
C VAL A 243 16.44 -17.76 3.06
N GLU A 244 16.14 -18.25 4.27
CA GLU A 244 15.95 -17.45 5.49
C GLU A 244 17.17 -16.58 5.82
N ASP A 245 17.00 -15.27 5.60
CA ASP A 245 17.82 -14.22 6.20
C ASP A 245 17.40 -14.08 7.66
N ALA A 246 18.27 -14.45 8.59
CA ALA A 246 18.12 -14.10 10.00
C ALA A 246 18.47 -12.61 10.21
N ASP A 247 17.74 -11.71 9.55
CA ASP A 247 17.84 -10.28 9.83
C ASP A 247 16.95 -9.99 11.05
N VAL A 248 17.51 -10.25 12.24
CA VAL A 248 16.82 -10.11 13.52
C VAL A 248 16.30 -8.67 13.66
N GLY A 249 14.97 -8.51 13.66
CA GLY A 249 14.30 -7.23 13.89
C GLY A 249 13.76 -6.49 12.66
N ARG A 250 14.00 -6.97 11.43
CA ARG A 250 13.39 -6.38 10.21
C ARG A 250 12.46 -7.37 9.50
N ARG A 251 11.34 -6.88 8.97
CA ARG A 251 10.46 -7.72 8.13
C ARG A 251 11.24 -8.23 6.91
N PRO A 252 11.26 -9.54 6.64
CA PRO A 252 12.00 -10.11 5.52
C PRO A 252 11.41 -9.61 4.20
N LYS A 253 12.29 -9.35 3.22
CA LYS A 253 11.88 -9.02 1.84
C LYS A 253 11.20 -10.23 1.19
N ALA A 254 10.30 -10.04 0.23
CA ALA A 254 9.75 -11.18 -0.50
C ALA A 254 10.82 -12.00 -1.22
N ILE A 255 11.76 -11.32 -1.87
CA ILE A 255 12.94 -11.93 -2.52
C ILE A 255 14.18 -11.22 -1.97
N PRO A 256 15.08 -11.92 -1.25
CA PRO A 256 16.32 -11.31 -0.79
C PRO A 256 17.20 -10.87 -1.96
N HIS A 257 18.13 -9.96 -1.68
CA HIS A 257 18.97 -9.39 -2.74
C HIS A 257 19.79 -10.46 -3.46
N SER A 258 20.32 -11.44 -2.73
CA SER A 258 21.12 -12.54 -3.29
C SER A 258 20.32 -13.47 -4.23
N TRP A 259 19.00 -13.53 -4.08
CA TRP A 259 18.11 -14.37 -4.90
C TRP A 259 17.47 -13.63 -6.07
N ARG A 260 17.81 -12.35 -6.33
CA ARG A 260 17.23 -11.59 -7.45
C ARG A 260 17.64 -12.12 -8.83
N ILE A 261 18.79 -12.78 -8.91
CA ILE A 261 19.31 -13.39 -10.13
C ILE A 261 18.70 -14.76 -10.45
N ALA A 262 17.94 -15.34 -9.52
CA ALA A 262 17.24 -16.60 -9.71
C ALA A 262 16.21 -16.51 -10.85
N SER A 263 15.85 -17.66 -11.40
CA SER A 263 14.82 -17.78 -12.42
C SER A 263 13.45 -17.26 -11.91
N PRO A 264 12.54 -16.89 -12.81
CA PRO A 264 11.14 -16.65 -12.48
C PRO A 264 10.52 -17.75 -11.60
N GLN A 265 10.78 -19.03 -11.93
CA GLN A 265 10.25 -20.19 -11.23
C GLN A 265 10.70 -20.20 -9.76
N LEU A 266 12.01 -20.14 -9.52
CA LEU A 266 12.57 -20.18 -8.17
C LEU A 266 12.18 -18.94 -7.35
N ARG A 267 12.12 -17.75 -7.97
CA ARG A 267 11.66 -16.52 -7.32
C ARG A 267 10.19 -16.61 -6.90
N THR A 268 9.33 -17.13 -7.77
CA THR A 268 7.91 -17.38 -7.51
C THR A 268 7.76 -18.37 -6.35
N ARG A 269 8.53 -19.47 -6.35
CA ARG A 269 8.55 -20.45 -5.25
C ARG A 269 9.00 -19.85 -3.91
N ILE A 270 10.07 -19.06 -3.90
CA ILE A 270 10.56 -18.36 -2.69
C ILE A 270 9.47 -17.45 -2.12
N ALA A 271 8.85 -16.63 -2.96
CA ALA A 271 7.78 -15.73 -2.53
C ALA A 271 6.58 -16.53 -1.97
N ARG A 272 6.19 -17.64 -2.63
CA ARG A 272 5.12 -18.54 -2.17
C ARG A 272 5.42 -19.11 -0.79
N GLY A 273 6.60 -19.73 -0.62
CA GLY A 273 6.99 -20.36 0.63
C GLY A 273 7.01 -19.34 1.79
N ARG A 274 7.56 -18.14 1.56
CA ARG A 274 7.55 -17.07 2.57
C ARG A 274 6.14 -16.55 2.88
N ALA A 275 5.25 -16.52 1.89
CA ALA A 275 3.85 -16.17 2.13
C ALA A 275 3.16 -17.21 3.01
N LEU A 276 3.37 -18.51 2.74
CA LEU A 276 2.82 -19.62 3.53
C LEU A 276 3.38 -19.64 4.95
N ALA A 277 4.65 -19.28 5.14
CA ALA A 277 5.28 -19.10 6.45
C ALA A 277 4.87 -17.81 7.19
N GLY A 278 3.95 -17.00 6.63
CA GLY A 278 3.47 -15.76 7.28
C GLY A 278 4.49 -14.62 7.30
N LEU A 279 5.56 -14.69 6.50
CA LEU A 279 6.68 -13.75 6.54
C LEU A 279 6.47 -12.50 5.65
N LEU A 280 5.48 -12.52 4.75
CA LEU A 280 5.24 -11.43 3.78
C LEU A 280 4.18 -10.44 4.24
N SER A 281 4.41 -9.17 3.92
CA SER A 281 3.39 -8.13 4.10
C SER A 281 2.19 -8.35 3.16
N PRO A 282 0.98 -7.86 3.50
CA PRO A 282 -0.17 -7.91 2.60
C PRO A 282 0.10 -7.30 1.22
N VAL A 283 0.88 -6.20 1.17
CA VAL A 283 1.30 -5.55 -0.08
C VAL A 283 2.18 -6.47 -0.92
N ASP A 284 3.14 -7.16 -0.30
CA ASP A 284 4.00 -8.12 -1.00
C ASP A 284 3.19 -9.33 -1.49
N ARG A 285 2.23 -9.82 -0.69
CA ARG A 285 1.37 -10.94 -1.09
C ARG A 285 0.60 -10.63 -2.38
N VAL A 286 0.05 -9.43 -2.52
CA VAL A 286 -0.60 -8.98 -3.76
C VAL A 286 0.42 -8.79 -4.88
N ARG A 287 1.55 -8.11 -4.60
CA ARG A 287 2.59 -7.81 -5.60
C ARG A 287 3.15 -9.08 -6.26
N TYR A 288 3.39 -10.12 -5.48
CA TYR A 288 3.95 -11.38 -5.96
C TYR A 288 2.87 -12.42 -6.27
N GLY A 289 1.58 -12.06 -6.21
CA GLY A 289 0.48 -12.97 -6.52
C GLY A 289 0.43 -14.23 -5.66
N THR A 290 0.98 -14.19 -4.44
CA THR A 290 1.18 -15.42 -3.62
C THR A 290 -0.11 -16.01 -3.08
N SER A 291 -1.23 -15.29 -3.23
CA SER A 291 -2.57 -15.74 -2.85
C SER A 291 -3.35 -16.37 -4.01
N LEU A 292 -2.77 -16.44 -5.21
CA LEU A 292 -3.36 -17.13 -6.35
C LEU A 292 -3.37 -18.64 -6.13
N THR A 293 -4.44 -19.29 -6.61
CA THR A 293 -4.52 -20.76 -6.67
C THR A 293 -3.46 -21.30 -7.62
N THR A 294 -3.38 -20.72 -8.82
CA THR A 294 -2.35 -21.01 -9.83
C THR A 294 -1.39 -19.83 -9.92
N MET A 295 -0.17 -20.01 -9.42
CA MET A 295 0.84 -18.96 -9.45
C MET A 295 1.20 -18.59 -10.89
N ARG A 296 1.15 -17.30 -11.21
CA ARG A 296 1.78 -16.78 -12.42
C ARG A 296 3.28 -16.58 -12.16
N LEU A 297 4.10 -16.95 -13.15
CA LEU A 297 5.54 -16.73 -13.08
C LEU A 297 5.83 -15.22 -13.07
N LEU A 298 6.74 -14.81 -12.19
CA LEU A 298 7.18 -13.42 -12.14
C LEU A 298 7.81 -13.04 -13.49
N PRO A 299 7.51 -11.84 -14.03
CA PRO A 299 8.10 -11.45 -15.30
C PRO A 299 9.62 -11.38 -15.14
N PRO A 300 10.35 -11.72 -16.20
CA PRO A 300 11.78 -11.49 -16.20
C PRO A 300 12.05 -9.99 -16.02
N HIS A 301 13.13 -9.66 -15.30
CA HIS A 301 13.57 -8.27 -15.22
C HIS A 301 14.04 -7.82 -16.61
N GLN A 302 13.20 -7.05 -17.31
CA GLN A 302 13.50 -6.40 -18.58
C GLN A 302 13.43 -4.88 -18.39
N PRO A 303 14.55 -4.15 -18.41
CA PRO A 303 14.56 -2.72 -18.10
C PRO A 303 13.92 -1.83 -19.19
N SER A 304 13.70 -2.36 -20.40
CA SER A 304 13.06 -1.62 -21.50
C SER A 304 11.52 -1.66 -21.48
N ASN A 305 10.91 -2.51 -20.65
CA ASN A 305 9.46 -2.63 -20.62
C ASN A 305 8.88 -1.65 -19.59
N THR A 306 7.90 -0.84 -20.00
CA THR A 306 7.14 0.01 -19.08
C THR A 306 6.54 -0.85 -17.97
N ASP A 307 6.71 -0.45 -16.71
CA ASP A 307 6.21 -1.20 -15.56
C ASP A 307 4.69 -1.44 -15.69
N PRO A 308 4.20 -2.66 -15.40
CA PRO A 308 2.79 -3.00 -15.54
C PRO A 308 1.87 -2.06 -14.76
N ALA A 309 2.30 -1.51 -13.62
CA ALA A 309 1.49 -0.55 -12.86
C ALA A 309 1.18 0.71 -13.66
N ILE A 310 2.14 1.22 -14.44
CA ILE A 310 1.94 2.42 -15.27
C ILE A 310 0.97 2.10 -16.41
N LYS A 311 1.13 0.94 -17.06
CA LYS A 311 0.23 0.48 -18.12
C LYS A 311 -1.20 0.31 -17.61
N ARG A 312 -1.38 -0.32 -16.46
CA ARG A 312 -2.71 -0.49 -15.82
C ARG A 312 -3.31 0.84 -15.42
N ALA A 313 -2.56 1.72 -14.76
CA ALA A 313 -3.06 3.02 -14.32
C ALA A 313 -3.62 3.87 -15.47
N ALA A 314 -3.00 3.81 -16.65
CA ALA A 314 -3.50 4.51 -17.84
C ALA A 314 -4.88 4.01 -18.31
N ARG A 315 -5.19 2.73 -18.07
CA ARG A 315 -6.40 2.04 -18.54
C ARG A 315 -7.51 1.97 -17.50
N LEU A 316 -7.28 2.47 -16.30
CA LEU A 316 -8.18 2.34 -15.16
C LEU A 316 -8.78 3.69 -14.72
N PRO A 317 -9.97 3.67 -14.08
CA PRO A 317 -10.52 4.84 -13.37
C PRO A 317 -9.70 5.19 -12.11
N ASP A 318 -10.01 6.31 -11.45
CA ASP A 318 -9.29 6.79 -10.26
C ASP A 318 -9.73 6.12 -8.93
N GLN A 319 -10.67 5.19 -9.01
CA GLN A 319 -11.11 4.35 -7.89
C GLN A 319 -11.71 3.05 -8.43
N LEU A 320 -11.67 1.96 -7.64
CA LEU A 320 -12.26 0.68 -8.04
C LEU A 320 -13.77 0.80 -8.34
N TRP A 321 -14.31 -0.01 -9.25
CA TRP A 321 -15.75 -0.07 -9.53
C TRP A 321 -16.58 -0.38 -8.27
N PRO A 322 -17.75 0.25 -8.08
CA PRO A 322 -18.57 0.06 -6.87
C PRO A 322 -18.97 -1.40 -6.63
N ALA A 323 -19.41 -2.11 -7.67
CA ALA A 323 -19.84 -3.50 -7.50
C ALA A 323 -18.69 -4.43 -7.12
N TRP A 324 -17.52 -4.25 -7.76
CA TRP A 324 -16.29 -4.96 -7.38
C TRP A 324 -15.85 -4.67 -5.94
N ALA A 325 -15.99 -3.44 -5.46
CA ALA A 325 -15.67 -3.12 -4.07
C ALA A 325 -16.57 -3.89 -3.08
N ILE A 326 -17.87 -4.01 -3.38
CA ILE A 326 -18.84 -4.76 -2.57
C ILE A 326 -18.53 -6.27 -2.63
N ARG A 327 -18.22 -6.81 -3.81
CA ARG A 327 -17.82 -8.22 -4.01
C ARG A 327 -16.57 -8.59 -3.20
N LEU A 328 -15.61 -7.68 -3.08
CA LEU A 328 -14.39 -7.88 -2.29
C LEU A 328 -14.64 -7.74 -0.77
N CYS A 329 -15.54 -6.84 -0.36
CA CYS A 329 -15.89 -6.59 1.04
C CYS A 329 -17.19 -5.77 1.15
N ASP A 330 -18.25 -6.35 1.73
CA ASP A 330 -19.51 -5.64 1.99
C ASP A 330 -19.63 -5.23 3.46
N GLU A 331 -18.92 -4.17 3.86
CA GLU A 331 -18.98 -3.60 5.22
C GLU A 331 -19.08 -2.08 5.18
N GLU A 332 -19.59 -1.48 6.26
CA GLU A 332 -19.63 -0.03 6.51
C GLU A 332 -18.22 0.56 6.76
N THR A 333 -17.32 0.39 5.80
CA THR A 333 -16.05 1.11 5.74
C THR A 333 -16.24 2.42 5.00
N GLU A 334 -15.32 3.38 5.17
CA GLU A 334 -15.29 4.60 4.36
C GLU A 334 -15.09 4.24 2.87
N ALA A 335 -16.20 3.99 2.18
CA ALA A 335 -16.23 3.31 0.89
C ALA A 335 -15.33 3.97 -0.16
N ALA A 336 -15.20 5.31 -0.11
CA ALA A 336 -14.32 6.05 -1.00
C ALA A 336 -12.84 5.67 -0.80
N TYR A 337 -12.33 5.67 0.44
CA TYR A 337 -10.95 5.27 0.74
C TYR A 337 -10.70 3.80 0.44
N PHE A 338 -11.68 2.93 0.72
CA PHE A 338 -11.58 1.52 0.39
C PHE A 338 -11.42 1.30 -1.13
N ARG A 339 -12.27 1.92 -1.96
CA ARG A 339 -12.22 1.81 -3.43
C ARG A 339 -10.90 2.33 -4.01
N THR A 340 -10.42 3.48 -3.53
CA THR A 340 -9.12 4.03 -3.95
C THR A 340 -7.96 3.13 -3.51
N THR A 341 -8.06 2.51 -2.32
CA THR A 341 -7.05 1.58 -1.82
C THR A 341 -7.02 0.27 -2.61
N MET A 342 -8.18 -0.28 -2.96
CA MET A 342 -8.24 -1.49 -3.79
C MET A 342 -7.75 -1.23 -5.21
N LEU A 343 -7.97 -0.04 -5.77
CA LEU A 343 -7.35 0.35 -7.03
C LEU A 343 -5.82 0.37 -6.91
N ALA A 344 -5.27 0.98 -5.85
CA ALA A 344 -3.82 0.95 -5.60
C ALA A 344 -3.29 -0.49 -5.49
N ALA A 345 -4.09 -1.40 -4.93
CA ALA A 345 -3.76 -2.82 -4.86
C ALA A 345 -3.75 -3.50 -6.24
N LEU A 346 -4.65 -3.16 -7.16
CA LEU A 346 -4.65 -3.66 -8.56
C LEU A 346 -3.40 -3.25 -9.36
N LEU A 347 -2.72 -2.18 -8.96
CA LEU A 347 -1.47 -1.75 -9.60
C LEU A 347 -0.25 -2.56 -9.11
N LEU A 348 -0.36 -3.29 -8.00
CA LEU A 348 0.79 -3.99 -7.39
C LEU A 348 1.25 -5.26 -8.13
N PRO A 349 0.38 -6.15 -8.64
CA PRO A 349 0.79 -7.44 -9.19
C PRO A 349 1.89 -7.29 -10.24
N HIS A 350 3.02 -7.95 -10.01
CA HIS A 350 4.22 -7.94 -10.84
C HIS A 350 4.90 -6.57 -11.07
N SER A 351 4.47 -5.51 -10.37
CA SER A 351 5.14 -4.21 -10.43
C SER A 351 6.44 -4.20 -9.61
N ALA A 352 7.48 -3.57 -10.15
CA ALA A 352 8.73 -3.29 -9.45
C ALA A 352 8.70 -1.93 -8.73
N LEU A 353 7.70 -1.09 -8.99
CA LEU A 353 7.63 0.28 -8.48
C LEU A 353 7.31 0.33 -6.97
N PRO A 354 7.93 1.24 -6.19
CA PRO A 354 7.66 1.38 -4.77
C PRO A 354 6.27 2.00 -4.53
N LEU A 355 5.59 1.54 -3.47
CA LEU A 355 4.23 1.98 -3.13
C LEU A 355 4.14 3.52 -2.97
N LYS A 356 4.90 4.09 -2.03
CA LYS A 356 4.79 5.53 -1.67
C LYS A 356 5.15 6.50 -2.80
N GLY A 357 6.22 6.22 -3.54
CA GLY A 357 6.80 7.19 -4.47
C GLY A 357 6.29 7.09 -5.91
N HIS A 358 5.70 5.96 -6.29
CA HIS A 358 5.34 5.70 -7.69
C HIS A 358 3.91 5.15 -7.82
N ILE A 359 3.50 4.14 -7.04
CA ILE A 359 2.14 3.58 -7.16
C ILE A 359 1.06 4.56 -6.67
N LEU A 360 1.23 5.15 -5.49
CA LEU A 360 0.20 6.04 -4.92
C LEU A 360 -0.06 7.29 -5.79
N PRO A 361 0.96 7.96 -6.35
CA PRO A 361 0.75 9.06 -7.30
C PRO A 361 -0.10 8.69 -8.53
N LEU A 362 -0.04 7.44 -9.01
CA LEU A 362 -0.81 7.00 -10.18
C LEU A 362 -2.32 6.93 -9.93
N VAL A 363 -2.75 6.86 -8.67
CA VAL A 363 -4.17 6.78 -8.29
C VAL A 363 -4.81 8.18 -8.16
N GLY A 364 -4.02 9.25 -8.14
CA GLY A 364 -4.51 10.63 -8.12
C GLY A 364 -5.18 11.09 -6.81
N ALA A 365 -5.20 10.26 -5.77
CA ALA A 365 -5.74 10.59 -4.46
C ALA A 365 -4.62 10.82 -3.42
N ASP A 366 -4.87 11.64 -2.39
CA ASP A 366 -3.97 11.83 -1.24
C ASP A 366 -3.99 10.62 -0.29
N LEU A 367 -3.64 9.45 -0.85
CA LEU A 367 -3.64 8.18 -0.16
C LEU A 367 -2.28 7.96 0.50
N LYS A 368 -2.29 7.55 1.78
CA LYS A 368 -1.06 7.29 2.54
C LYS A 368 -0.70 5.80 2.48
N PRO A 369 0.59 5.43 2.47
CA PRO A 369 1.02 4.01 2.46
C PRO A 369 0.46 3.19 3.63
N ASN A 370 0.35 3.82 4.82
CA ASN A 370 -0.20 3.15 6.01
C ASN A 370 -1.68 2.82 5.86
N THR A 371 -2.44 3.64 5.12
CA THR A 371 -3.85 3.38 4.82
C THR A 371 -4.00 2.14 3.93
N VAL A 372 -3.14 2.00 2.91
CA VAL A 372 -3.10 0.80 2.06
C VAL A 372 -2.74 -0.43 2.86
N MET A 373 -1.69 -0.34 3.69
CA MET A 373 -1.27 -1.43 4.55
C MET A 373 -2.37 -1.84 5.54
N TYR A 374 -3.07 -0.87 6.12
CA TYR A 374 -4.17 -1.10 7.05
C TYR A 374 -5.34 -1.86 6.40
N TYR A 375 -5.86 -1.38 5.26
CA TYR A 375 -6.99 -2.04 4.60
C TYR A 375 -6.63 -3.42 4.05
N LEU A 376 -5.43 -3.59 3.45
CA LEU A 376 -4.99 -4.91 2.99
C LEU A 376 -4.71 -5.87 4.15
N GLY A 377 -4.18 -5.36 5.28
CA GLY A 377 -4.02 -6.14 6.50
C GLY A 377 -5.37 -6.60 7.06
N ARG A 378 -6.32 -5.67 7.20
CA ARG A 378 -7.69 -5.97 7.64
C ARG A 378 -8.39 -6.98 6.73
N LEU A 379 -8.19 -6.91 5.42
CA LEU A 379 -8.70 -7.93 4.50
C LEU A 379 -8.05 -9.29 4.74
N LEU A 380 -6.72 -9.31 4.91
CA LEU A 380 -5.96 -10.54 5.13
C LEU A 380 -6.32 -11.25 6.44
N ASP A 381 -6.67 -10.49 7.49
CA ASP A 381 -7.08 -11.03 8.79
C ASP A 381 -8.44 -11.76 8.75
N ARG A 382 -9.20 -11.63 7.65
CA ARG A 382 -10.49 -12.30 7.45
C ARG A 382 -10.30 -13.75 6.98
N PRO A 383 -11.28 -14.64 7.23
CA PRO A 383 -11.27 -16.00 6.69
C PRO A 383 -11.14 -16.07 5.16
N SER A 384 -11.78 -15.14 4.45
CA SER A 384 -11.74 -15.02 2.99
C SER A 384 -10.58 -14.16 2.46
N GLY A 385 -9.70 -13.67 3.34
CA GLY A 385 -8.68 -12.67 3.00
C GLY A 385 -7.70 -13.11 1.92
N LYS A 386 -7.23 -14.36 1.98
CA LYS A 386 -6.37 -14.93 0.93
C LYS A 386 -7.09 -14.90 -0.42
N THR A 387 -8.35 -15.33 -0.46
CA THR A 387 -9.18 -15.30 -1.67
C THR A 387 -9.34 -13.89 -2.21
N THR A 388 -9.63 -12.90 -1.35
CA THR A 388 -9.75 -11.49 -1.78
C THR A 388 -8.46 -10.95 -2.40
N LEU A 389 -7.30 -11.24 -1.81
CA LEU A 389 -6.01 -10.84 -2.38
C LEU A 389 -5.70 -11.58 -3.69
N GLY A 390 -6.11 -12.85 -3.80
CA GLY A 390 -6.04 -13.65 -5.03
C GLY A 390 -6.86 -13.02 -6.15
N MET A 391 -8.14 -12.70 -5.88
CA MET A 391 -9.04 -12.03 -6.83
C MET A 391 -8.49 -10.68 -7.32
N LEU A 392 -7.88 -9.88 -6.44
CA LEU A 392 -7.21 -8.63 -6.85
C LEU A 392 -6.05 -8.89 -7.81
N ALA A 393 -5.26 -9.94 -7.57
CA ALA A 393 -4.18 -10.31 -8.47
C ALA A 393 -4.72 -10.84 -9.82
N GLU A 394 -5.70 -11.73 -9.81
CA GLU A 394 -6.36 -12.24 -11.02
C GLU A 394 -6.97 -11.12 -11.85
N LEU A 395 -7.69 -10.20 -11.19
CA LEU A 395 -8.30 -9.07 -11.88
C LEU A 395 -7.26 -8.16 -12.53
N ALA A 396 -6.15 -7.87 -11.82
CA ALA A 396 -5.05 -7.08 -12.39
C ALA A 396 -4.42 -7.74 -13.62
N PHE A 397 -4.31 -9.07 -13.61
CA PHE A 397 -3.80 -9.83 -14.74
C PHE A 397 -4.81 -9.93 -15.89
N ALA A 398 -6.09 -10.10 -15.60
CA ALA A 398 -7.14 -10.06 -16.61
C ALA A 398 -7.20 -8.69 -17.30
N ILE A 399 -6.99 -7.60 -16.55
CA ILE A 399 -6.84 -6.25 -17.10
C ILE A 399 -5.65 -6.17 -18.06
N ASP A 400 -4.52 -6.81 -17.76
CA ASP A 400 -3.36 -6.82 -18.66
C ASP A 400 -3.65 -7.60 -19.95
N ASP A 401 -4.38 -8.72 -19.85
CA ASP A 401 -4.58 -9.69 -20.94
C ASP A 401 -5.76 -9.34 -21.88
N HIS A 402 -6.74 -8.56 -21.42
CA HIS A 402 -7.95 -8.21 -22.19
C HIS A 402 -7.98 -6.75 -22.58
N ASP A 403 -8.68 -6.39 -23.66
CA ASP A 403 -8.96 -5.00 -24.01
C ASP A 403 -10.04 -4.39 -23.11
N ILE A 404 -9.87 -3.12 -22.75
CA ILE A 404 -10.85 -2.36 -21.94
C ILE A 404 -11.55 -1.37 -22.87
N PRO A 405 -12.90 -1.36 -22.94
CA PRO A 405 -13.62 -0.58 -23.95
C PRO A 405 -13.66 0.93 -23.66
N ILE A 406 -13.28 1.37 -22.46
CA ILE A 406 -13.26 2.79 -22.07
C ILE A 406 -11.82 3.30 -21.93
N ASP A 407 -11.48 4.37 -22.65
CA ASP A 407 -10.27 5.15 -22.36
C ASP A 407 -10.54 6.17 -21.25
N TYR A 408 -10.27 5.75 -20.01
CA TYR A 408 -10.47 6.59 -18.81
C TYR A 408 -9.57 7.82 -18.80
N ALA A 409 -8.36 7.77 -19.37
CA ALA A 409 -7.47 8.92 -19.43
C ALA A 409 -8.06 10.01 -20.32
N ARG A 410 -8.55 9.64 -21.51
CA ARG A 410 -9.26 10.54 -22.42
C ARG A 410 -10.51 11.13 -21.80
N ARG A 411 -11.31 10.33 -21.08
CA ARG A 411 -12.52 10.83 -20.40
C ARG A 411 -12.24 11.82 -19.29
N ARG A 412 -11.16 11.62 -18.51
CA ARG A 412 -10.71 12.61 -17.50
C ARG A 412 -10.29 13.92 -18.16
N GLN A 413 -9.57 13.85 -19.27
CA GLN A 413 -9.19 15.04 -20.04
C GLN A 413 -10.43 15.80 -20.53
N LEU A 414 -11.43 15.10 -21.08
CA LEU A 414 -12.71 15.70 -21.49
C LEU A 414 -13.41 16.42 -20.33
N ALA A 415 -13.49 15.79 -19.15
CA ALA A 415 -14.12 16.39 -17.98
C ALA A 415 -13.36 17.61 -17.44
N ALA A 416 -12.05 17.69 -17.68
CA ALA A 416 -11.20 18.82 -17.29
C ALA A 416 -11.32 20.00 -18.26
N THR A 417 -11.46 19.75 -19.56
CA THR A 417 -11.53 20.80 -20.60
C THR A 417 -12.94 21.29 -20.87
N THR A 418 -13.94 20.43 -20.67
CA THR A 418 -15.33 20.70 -21.07
C THR A 418 -16.23 20.82 -19.86
N LYS A 419 -17.11 21.82 -19.90
CA LYS A 419 -18.16 21.97 -18.89
C LYS A 419 -19.22 20.90 -19.09
N LEU A 420 -19.25 19.89 -18.21
CA LEU A 420 -20.14 18.73 -18.33
C LEU A 420 -21.63 19.11 -18.41
N ILE A 421 -22.08 20.08 -17.61
CA ILE A 421 -23.46 20.58 -17.71
C ILE A 421 -23.54 22.06 -17.31
N ASP A 422 -24.31 22.80 -18.10
CA ASP A 422 -24.62 24.20 -17.86
C ASP A 422 -26.01 24.38 -17.22
N ALA A 423 -26.31 25.61 -16.78
CA ALA A 423 -27.57 25.90 -16.13
C ALA A 423 -28.77 25.71 -17.09
N ARG A 424 -28.59 25.96 -18.39
CA ARG A 424 -29.66 25.84 -19.38
C ARG A 424 -30.02 24.37 -19.64
N ALA A 425 -29.04 23.50 -19.83
CA ALA A 425 -29.24 22.06 -19.97
C ALA A 425 -29.85 21.48 -18.69
N TRP A 426 -29.34 21.85 -17.51
CA TRP A 426 -29.92 21.38 -16.25
C TRP A 426 -31.36 21.86 -16.05
N ASN A 427 -31.69 23.12 -16.38
CA ASN A 427 -33.06 23.63 -16.32
C ASN A 427 -34.04 22.90 -17.25
N ARG A 428 -33.56 22.23 -18.31
CA ARG A 428 -34.39 21.36 -19.16
C ARG A 428 -34.65 20.02 -18.47
N ILE A 429 -33.61 19.42 -17.88
CA ILE A 429 -33.67 18.12 -17.20
C ILE A 429 -34.43 18.20 -15.85
N SER A 430 -34.20 19.27 -15.08
CA SER A 430 -34.68 19.40 -13.70
C SER A 430 -36.18 19.68 -13.59
N ARG A 431 -36.90 19.93 -14.69
CA ARG A 431 -38.35 20.18 -14.66
C ARG A 431 -39.14 19.00 -14.07
N GLY A 432 -38.55 17.80 -14.07
CA GLY A 432 -39.09 16.59 -13.45
C GLY A 432 -38.57 16.27 -12.03
N PHE A 433 -37.76 17.13 -11.40
CA PHE A 433 -37.12 16.85 -10.09
C PHE A 433 -37.65 17.77 -8.97
N PRO A 434 -38.08 17.23 -7.81
CA PRO A 434 -38.44 18.06 -6.66
C PRO A 434 -37.17 18.59 -5.94
N GLY A 435 -36.96 19.91 -5.95
CA GLY A 435 -35.83 20.54 -5.22
C GLY A 435 -35.27 21.83 -5.81
N GLY A 436 -35.72 22.21 -7.02
CA GLY A 436 -35.31 23.44 -7.70
C GLY A 436 -33.94 23.36 -8.38
N PRO A 437 -33.75 23.97 -9.57
CA PRO A 437 -32.57 23.78 -10.41
C PRO A 437 -31.26 24.33 -9.84
N ALA A 438 -31.30 25.49 -9.17
CA ALA A 438 -30.07 26.19 -8.77
C ALA A 438 -29.27 25.46 -7.67
N LYS A 439 -29.96 24.82 -6.72
CA LYS A 439 -29.32 24.08 -5.61
C LYS A 439 -28.78 22.70 -6.04
N THR A 440 -29.22 22.19 -7.19
CA THR A 440 -28.96 20.82 -7.65
C THR A 440 -27.98 20.75 -8.82
N LEU A 441 -27.73 21.86 -9.54
CA LEU A 441 -26.80 21.90 -10.67
C LEU A 441 -25.39 21.40 -10.33
N ASP A 442 -24.84 21.78 -9.18
CA ASP A 442 -23.52 21.30 -8.77
C ASP A 442 -23.50 19.80 -8.46
N ASN A 443 -24.61 19.24 -7.97
CA ASN A 443 -24.73 17.80 -7.75
C ASN A 443 -24.92 17.05 -9.08
N ALA A 444 -25.63 17.63 -10.05
CA ALA A 444 -25.71 17.10 -11.40
C ALA A 444 -24.33 17.08 -12.09
N ARG A 445 -23.51 18.12 -11.89
CA ARG A 445 -22.11 18.15 -12.36
C ARG A 445 -21.27 17.04 -11.73
N ARG A 446 -21.36 16.86 -10.41
CA ARG A 446 -20.67 15.78 -9.68
C ARG A 446 -21.11 14.40 -10.17
N TYR A 447 -22.42 14.22 -10.38
CA TYR A 447 -22.96 12.97 -10.90
C TYR A 447 -22.43 12.64 -12.29
N LEU A 448 -22.45 13.60 -13.22
CA LEU A 448 -21.90 13.42 -14.56
C LEU A 448 -20.38 13.15 -14.53
N TYR A 449 -19.65 13.78 -13.61
CA TYR A 449 -18.23 13.51 -13.43
C TYR A 449 -17.98 12.06 -13.01
N GLU A 450 -18.68 11.55 -11.98
CA GLU A 450 -18.57 10.14 -11.55
C GLU A 450 -18.98 9.18 -12.68
N LEU A 451 -20.07 9.51 -13.40
CA LEU A 451 -20.61 8.67 -14.48
C LEU A 451 -19.64 8.54 -15.66
N ILE A 452 -19.06 9.66 -16.11
CA ILE A 452 -18.18 9.68 -17.30
C ILE A 452 -16.80 9.13 -16.95
N THR A 453 -16.22 9.56 -15.83
CA THR A 453 -14.80 9.27 -15.51
C THR A 453 -14.61 8.04 -14.62
N GLY A 454 -15.66 7.57 -13.94
CA GLY A 454 -15.54 6.58 -12.85
C GLY A 454 -14.76 7.09 -11.63
N GLY A 455 -14.26 8.33 -11.66
CA GLY A 455 -13.29 8.87 -10.71
C GLY A 455 -13.90 9.27 -9.36
N SER A 456 -13.05 9.39 -8.35
CA SER A 456 -13.48 9.79 -7.01
C SER A 456 -13.75 11.28 -6.93
N LEU A 457 -14.87 11.67 -6.33
CA LEU A 457 -15.15 13.09 -6.07
C LEU A 457 -14.17 13.71 -5.05
N LEU A 458 -13.47 12.90 -4.25
CA LEU A 458 -12.45 13.37 -3.30
C LEU A 458 -11.22 13.96 -4.04
N SER A 459 -10.80 13.32 -5.13
CA SER A 459 -9.65 13.73 -5.96
C SER A 459 -10.05 14.53 -7.20
N ALA A 460 -11.35 14.70 -7.46
CA ALA A 460 -11.84 15.41 -8.63
C ALA A 460 -11.40 16.89 -8.67
N PRO A 461 -11.17 17.47 -9.86
CA PRO A 461 -10.88 18.89 -9.99
C PRO A 461 -12.09 19.74 -9.63
N ARG A 462 -11.87 21.01 -9.28
CA ARG A 462 -12.97 21.97 -9.13
C ARG A 462 -13.66 22.19 -10.50
N PRO A 463 -15.00 22.28 -10.56
CA PRO A 463 -15.95 22.40 -9.45
C PRO A 463 -16.51 21.06 -8.91
N TYR A 464 -16.04 19.92 -9.41
CA TYR A 464 -16.58 18.59 -9.06
C TYR A 464 -16.12 18.10 -7.68
N GLN A 465 -15.00 18.64 -7.17
CA GLN A 465 -14.41 18.25 -5.90
C GLN A 465 -15.42 18.22 -4.72
N TYR A 466 -15.24 17.22 -3.86
CA TYR A 466 -16.08 16.87 -2.73
C TYR A 466 -15.21 16.53 -1.52
N PHE A 467 -15.63 16.88 -0.30
CA PHE A 467 -14.96 16.50 0.94
C PHE A 467 -15.95 15.77 1.86
N SER A 468 -15.61 14.56 2.30
CA SER A 468 -16.43 13.78 3.23
C SER A 468 -16.54 14.48 4.59
N GLY A 469 -17.64 14.23 5.33
CA GLY A 469 -17.85 14.75 6.69
C GLY A 469 -18.41 16.18 6.77
N THR A 470 -18.92 16.74 5.67
CA THR A 470 -19.56 18.07 5.67
C THR A 470 -21.05 17.97 5.38
N ALA A 471 -21.89 18.93 5.79
CA ALA A 471 -23.31 18.97 5.42
C ALA A 471 -23.57 19.00 3.88
N ARG A 472 -22.54 19.23 3.06
CA ARG A 472 -22.60 19.11 1.59
C ARG A 472 -22.51 17.65 1.13
N ALA A 473 -21.89 16.78 1.92
CA ALA A 473 -21.77 15.35 1.69
C ALA A 473 -23.14 14.69 1.61
N ASP A 474 -23.96 14.94 2.63
CA ASP A 474 -25.32 14.45 2.74
C ASP A 474 -26.20 14.94 1.59
N ARG A 475 -25.97 16.15 1.08
CA ARG A 475 -26.75 16.71 -0.04
C ARG A 475 -26.45 16.06 -1.38
N TYR A 476 -25.21 15.63 -1.62
CA TYR A 476 -24.88 14.91 -2.86
C TYR A 476 -25.48 13.51 -2.85
N HIS A 477 -25.27 12.76 -1.76
CA HIS A 477 -25.87 11.44 -1.60
C HIS A 477 -27.41 11.52 -1.61
N ALA A 478 -28.03 12.50 -0.96
CA ALA A 478 -29.48 12.68 -1.07
C ALA A 478 -29.94 12.98 -2.52
N PHE A 479 -29.18 13.78 -3.29
CA PHE A 479 -29.49 13.99 -4.70
C PHE A 479 -29.39 12.71 -5.53
N ALA A 480 -28.35 11.91 -5.27
CA ALA A 480 -28.07 10.64 -5.91
C ALA A 480 -29.10 9.55 -5.59
N ASP A 481 -29.38 9.37 -4.30
CA ASP A 481 -30.12 8.24 -3.75
C ASP A 481 -31.65 8.40 -3.97
N PHE A 482 -32.14 9.65 -4.07
CA PHE A 482 -33.55 9.95 -4.32
C PHE A 482 -33.82 10.41 -5.77
N MET A 483 -32.88 10.16 -6.69
CA MET A 483 -33.04 10.44 -8.12
C MET A 483 -34.13 9.56 -8.73
N SER A 484 -35.03 10.17 -9.53
CA SER A 484 -36.00 9.41 -10.31
C SER A 484 -35.38 8.86 -11.60
N ALA A 485 -35.91 7.74 -12.10
CA ALA A 485 -35.50 7.12 -13.36
C ALA A 485 -35.49 8.12 -14.52
N GLY A 486 -36.56 8.91 -14.70
CA GLY A 486 -36.60 9.91 -15.78
C GLY A 486 -35.51 10.99 -15.72
N VAL A 487 -35.06 11.39 -14.50
CA VAL A 487 -33.96 12.35 -14.35
C VAL A 487 -32.61 11.67 -14.60
N ALA A 488 -32.45 10.42 -14.13
CA ALA A 488 -31.26 9.62 -14.41
C ALA A 488 -31.10 9.37 -15.91
N ASP A 489 -32.15 8.94 -16.60
CA ASP A 489 -32.17 8.69 -18.04
C ASP A 489 -31.82 9.95 -18.84
N ALA A 490 -32.39 11.10 -18.45
CA ALA A 490 -32.07 12.37 -19.09
C ALA A 490 -30.60 12.79 -18.87
N LEU A 491 -30.03 12.53 -17.70
CA LEU A 491 -28.60 12.76 -17.42
C LEU A 491 -27.71 11.79 -18.19
N HIS A 492 -28.11 10.52 -18.33
CA HIS A 492 -27.38 9.51 -19.10
C HIS A 492 -27.41 9.83 -20.60
N GLN A 493 -28.56 10.25 -21.12
CA GLN A 493 -28.70 10.72 -22.50
C GLN A 493 -27.84 11.96 -22.74
N HIS A 494 -27.84 12.93 -21.82
CA HIS A 494 -26.96 14.10 -21.89
C HIS A 494 -25.49 13.70 -21.87
N ALA A 495 -25.09 12.75 -21.02
CA ALA A 495 -23.72 12.24 -20.98
C ALA A 495 -23.32 11.56 -22.29
N ARG A 496 -24.22 10.79 -22.91
CA ARG A 496 -23.99 10.16 -24.21
C ARG A 496 -23.78 11.20 -25.31
N GLN A 497 -24.64 12.22 -25.36
CA GLN A 497 -24.51 13.34 -26.30
C GLN A 497 -23.19 14.10 -26.13
N LEU A 498 -22.72 14.29 -24.88
CA LEU A 498 -21.40 14.89 -24.63
C LEU A 498 -20.27 14.04 -25.21
N LEU A 499 -20.31 12.72 -25.00
CA LEU A 499 -19.30 11.81 -25.53
C LEU A 499 -19.32 11.79 -27.06
N ASP A 500 -20.49 11.72 -27.68
CA ASP A 500 -20.67 11.77 -29.13
C ASP A 500 -20.12 13.09 -29.70
N SER A 501 -20.42 14.23 -29.06
CA SER A 501 -19.92 15.55 -29.46
C SER A 501 -18.39 15.70 -29.34
N ALA A 502 -17.77 14.89 -28.49
CA ALA A 502 -16.32 14.82 -28.33
C ALA A 502 -15.67 13.77 -29.25
N GLY A 503 -16.44 13.11 -30.11
CA GLY A 503 -15.95 12.07 -31.03
C GLY A 503 -15.78 10.68 -30.39
N ILE A 504 -16.41 10.42 -29.25
CA ILE A 504 -16.33 9.15 -28.52
C ILE A 504 -17.66 8.38 -28.69
N THR A 505 -17.80 7.64 -29.80
CA THR A 505 -19.06 6.97 -30.17
C THR A 505 -19.09 5.45 -29.93
N GLY A 506 -17.91 4.81 -29.84
CA GLY A 506 -17.76 3.36 -29.69
C GLY A 506 -17.67 2.84 -28.25
N GLU A 507 -17.65 3.74 -27.26
CA GLU A 507 -17.48 3.35 -25.85
C GLU A 507 -18.83 3.25 -25.10
N PRO A 508 -19.00 2.27 -24.19
CA PRO A 508 -20.16 2.24 -23.30
C PRO A 508 -20.11 3.39 -22.28
N LEU A 509 -21.26 3.86 -21.79
CA LEU A 509 -21.30 4.99 -20.86
C LEU A 509 -20.57 4.69 -19.54
N THR A 510 -20.79 3.51 -19.00
CA THR A 510 -20.05 2.94 -17.87
C THR A 510 -19.60 1.53 -18.24
N TRP A 511 -18.48 1.09 -17.67
CA TRP A 511 -18.00 -0.26 -17.83
C TRP A 511 -17.35 -0.70 -16.53
N GLU A 512 -17.51 -1.97 -16.20
CA GLU A 512 -16.78 -2.68 -15.17
C GLU A 512 -16.38 -4.06 -15.69
N PRO A 513 -15.31 -4.67 -15.15
CA PRO A 513 -14.85 -5.97 -15.62
C PRO A 513 -15.89 -7.06 -15.34
N PRO A 514 -16.13 -7.96 -16.30
CA PRO A 514 -16.94 -9.16 -16.10
C PRO A 514 -16.46 -10.02 -14.93
N THR A 515 -17.39 -10.70 -14.27
CA THR A 515 -17.11 -11.52 -13.08
C THR A 515 -16.36 -12.82 -13.40
N ASP A 516 -16.42 -13.30 -14.64
CA ASP A 516 -15.72 -14.49 -15.15
C ASP A 516 -14.20 -14.28 -15.34
N TRP A 517 -13.72 -13.04 -15.22
CA TRP A 517 -12.28 -12.72 -15.23
C TRP A 517 -11.54 -13.23 -13.99
N VAL A 518 -12.25 -13.58 -12.93
CA VAL A 518 -11.68 -14.13 -11.70
C VAL A 518 -12.27 -15.49 -11.37
N SER A 519 -11.46 -16.37 -10.80
CA SER A 519 -11.85 -17.72 -10.38
C SER A 519 -12.54 -17.67 -9.00
N ALA A 520 -13.73 -17.07 -8.95
CA ALA A 520 -14.54 -16.96 -7.75
C ALA A 520 -15.59 -18.09 -7.66
N SER A 521 -15.40 -19.06 -6.77
CA SER A 521 -16.47 -20.01 -6.42
C SER A 521 -17.50 -19.41 -5.46
N ARG A 522 -17.09 -18.44 -4.64
CA ARG A 522 -17.94 -17.64 -3.75
C ARG A 522 -17.30 -16.28 -3.48
N TRP A 523 -18.09 -15.21 -3.53
CA TRP A 523 -17.62 -13.86 -3.21
C TRP A 523 -17.31 -13.68 -1.72
N PRO A 524 -16.21 -12.99 -1.37
CA PRO A 524 -15.90 -12.60 0.01
C PRO A 524 -16.93 -11.65 0.64
N GLY A 525 -17.48 -10.73 -0.17
CA GLY A 525 -18.58 -9.83 0.18
C GLY A 525 -19.89 -10.26 -0.48
N ALA A 526 -20.76 -9.28 -0.75
CA ALA A 526 -22.05 -9.52 -1.39
C ALA A 526 -21.99 -9.32 -2.91
N GLU A 527 -22.99 -9.85 -3.61
CA GLU A 527 -23.20 -9.62 -5.04
C GLU A 527 -24.35 -8.62 -5.21
N PRO A 528 -24.07 -7.37 -5.65
CA PRO A 528 -25.10 -6.34 -5.78
C PRO A 528 -26.28 -6.73 -6.68
N GLU A 529 -26.05 -7.54 -7.70
CA GLU A 529 -27.10 -7.98 -8.64
C GLU A 529 -28.12 -8.94 -8.03
N HIS A 530 -27.79 -9.58 -6.90
CA HIS A 530 -28.72 -10.48 -6.19
C HIS A 530 -29.72 -9.74 -5.29
N THR A 531 -29.52 -8.44 -5.04
CA THR A 531 -30.43 -7.66 -4.21
C THR A 531 -31.59 -7.14 -5.06
N ASP A 532 -32.82 -7.60 -4.77
CA ASP A 532 -34.03 -7.13 -5.47
C ASP A 532 -34.24 -5.61 -5.26
N PRO A 533 -34.15 -4.80 -6.34
CA PRO A 533 -34.37 -3.35 -6.25
C PRO A 533 -35.76 -2.98 -5.74
N ALA A 534 -36.78 -3.83 -5.99
CA ALA A 534 -38.15 -3.55 -5.58
C ALA A 534 -38.30 -3.48 -4.05
N LEU A 535 -37.52 -4.26 -3.29
CA LEU A 535 -37.52 -4.20 -1.82
C LEU A 535 -37.01 -2.84 -1.32
N VAL A 536 -35.91 -2.36 -1.91
CA VAL A 536 -35.34 -1.04 -1.61
C VAL A 536 -36.31 0.08 -2.01
N HIS A 537 -36.92 -0.02 -3.19
CA HIS A 537 -37.89 0.96 -3.68
C HIS A 537 -39.12 1.04 -2.77
N ARG A 538 -39.73 -0.08 -2.38
CA ARG A 538 -40.89 -0.11 -1.46
C ARG A 538 -40.53 0.46 -0.09
N ALA A 539 -39.34 0.15 0.43
CA ALA A 539 -38.86 0.69 1.69
C ALA A 539 -38.76 2.24 1.69
N ILE A 540 -38.30 2.81 0.58
CA ILE A 540 -38.16 4.27 0.43
C ILE A 540 -39.49 4.94 0.12
N LEU A 541 -40.24 4.41 -0.85
CA LEU A 541 -41.43 5.06 -1.40
C LEU A 541 -42.67 4.84 -0.57
N ASP A 542 -42.85 3.64 -0.02
CA ASP A 542 -44.10 3.24 0.66
C ASP A 542 -43.92 3.26 2.19
N ARG A 543 -42.78 2.75 2.68
CA ARG A 543 -42.47 2.72 4.13
C ARG A 543 -41.72 3.97 4.62
N HIS A 544 -41.22 4.83 3.72
CA HIS A 544 -40.49 6.06 4.03
C HIS A 544 -39.30 5.88 4.98
N GLN A 545 -38.59 4.76 4.86
CA GLN A 545 -37.45 4.41 5.69
C GLN A 545 -36.17 5.12 5.26
N SER A 546 -35.22 5.26 6.19
CA SER A 546 -33.89 5.79 5.90
C SER A 546 -33.01 4.72 5.25
N ILE A 547 -32.05 5.13 4.42
CA ILE A 547 -31.12 4.20 3.76
C ILE A 547 -30.31 3.37 4.78
N PRO A 548 -29.80 3.94 5.90
CA PRO A 548 -29.18 3.15 6.95
C PRO A 548 -30.12 2.08 7.56
N THR A 549 -31.41 2.41 7.75
CA THR A 549 -32.40 1.43 8.23
C THR A 549 -32.59 0.30 7.23
N ILE A 550 -32.67 0.62 5.94
CA ILE A 550 -32.82 -0.38 4.87
C ILE A 550 -31.60 -1.29 4.79
N ALA A 551 -30.41 -0.71 4.90
CA ALA A 551 -29.15 -1.46 4.95
C ALA A 551 -29.14 -2.46 6.11
N ALA A 552 -29.53 -2.01 7.31
CA ALA A 552 -29.62 -2.86 8.50
C ALA A 552 -30.70 -3.97 8.36
N GLU A 553 -31.88 -3.65 7.81
CA GLU A 553 -32.96 -4.64 7.57
C GLU A 553 -32.55 -5.73 6.58
N LEU A 554 -31.83 -5.36 5.52
CA LEU A 554 -31.39 -6.28 4.47
C LEU A 554 -30.05 -6.96 4.80
N GLY A 555 -29.38 -6.57 5.88
CA GLY A 555 -28.07 -7.12 6.27
C GLY A 555 -26.93 -6.80 5.29
N ILE A 556 -27.01 -5.66 4.59
CA ILE A 556 -26.04 -5.21 3.58
C ILE A 556 -25.49 -3.83 3.95
N SER A 557 -24.36 -3.40 3.37
CA SER A 557 -23.80 -2.09 3.70
C SER A 557 -24.61 -0.92 3.10
N LEU A 558 -24.47 0.27 3.70
CA LEU A 558 -25.01 1.52 3.13
C LEU A 558 -24.55 1.75 1.69
N GLN A 559 -23.30 1.40 1.37
CA GLN A 559 -22.75 1.55 0.02
C GLN A 559 -23.39 0.56 -0.96
N HIS A 560 -23.74 -0.64 -0.50
CA HIS A 560 -24.47 -1.62 -1.29
C HIS A 560 -25.84 -1.07 -1.70
N VAL A 561 -26.66 -0.60 -0.73
CA VAL A 561 -27.98 -0.01 -1.04
C VAL A 561 -27.86 1.15 -2.03
N ARG A 562 -26.86 2.04 -1.85
CA ARG A 562 -26.59 3.14 -2.79
C ARG A 562 -26.23 2.63 -4.18
N THR A 563 -25.43 1.58 -4.28
CA THR A 563 -25.05 0.99 -5.58
C THR A 563 -26.27 0.41 -6.30
N VAL A 564 -27.18 -0.24 -5.57
CA VAL A 564 -28.47 -0.71 -6.12
C VAL A 564 -29.32 0.47 -6.61
N LEU A 565 -29.44 1.55 -5.83
CA LEU A 565 -30.17 2.77 -6.24
C LEU A 565 -29.53 3.47 -7.45
N ARG A 566 -28.21 3.39 -7.60
CA ARG A 566 -27.51 3.94 -8.78
C ARG A 566 -27.79 3.13 -10.04
N ALA A 567 -27.82 1.80 -9.94
CA ALA A 567 -28.12 0.91 -11.06
C ALA A 567 -29.63 0.90 -11.40
N HIS A 568 -30.48 1.02 -10.39
CA HIS A 568 -31.94 1.01 -10.50
C HIS A 568 -32.54 2.22 -9.78
N PRO A 569 -32.54 3.41 -10.42
CA PRO A 569 -33.11 4.63 -9.86
C PRO A 569 -34.59 4.48 -9.51
N LEU A 570 -35.11 5.36 -8.65
CA LEU A 570 -36.50 5.26 -8.18
C LEU A 570 -37.49 5.50 -9.33
N PRO A 571 -38.59 4.73 -9.45
CA PRO A 571 -39.57 4.92 -10.52
C PRO A 571 -40.27 6.29 -10.45
N ARG A 572 -40.38 6.86 -9.26
CA ARG A 572 -40.90 8.20 -8.99
C ARG A 572 -39.97 8.92 -8.02
N PRO A 573 -39.89 10.25 -8.05
CA PRO A 573 -39.02 10.97 -7.13
C PRO A 573 -39.41 10.64 -5.69
N GLY A 574 -38.46 10.07 -4.96
CA GLY A 574 -38.61 9.87 -3.53
C GLY A 574 -38.66 11.23 -2.85
N ARG A 575 -39.55 11.40 -1.86
CA ARG A 575 -39.38 12.53 -0.95
C ARG A 575 -38.09 12.25 -0.20
N SER A 576 -37.03 12.99 -0.54
CA SER A 576 -35.87 13.06 0.32
C SER A 576 -36.39 13.52 1.68
N ARG A 577 -36.46 12.60 2.64
CA ARG A 577 -36.35 12.96 4.03
C ARG A 577 -34.87 13.31 4.14
N PRO A 578 -34.46 14.60 4.11
CA PRO A 578 -33.08 14.93 4.41
C PRO A 578 -32.79 14.22 5.72
N ASN A 579 -31.72 13.42 5.75
CA ASN A 579 -31.29 12.60 6.89
C ASN A 579 -31.94 13.12 8.17
N LEU A 580 -33.02 12.47 8.60
CA LEU A 580 -33.83 12.93 9.73
C LEU A 580 -32.99 12.95 11.01
N SER A 581 -31.78 12.40 10.97
CA SER A 581 -30.82 12.34 12.06
C SER A 581 -30.51 13.69 12.71
N HIS A 582 -30.75 14.85 12.07
CA HIS A 582 -30.56 16.14 12.73
C HIS A 582 -31.50 17.23 12.20
N ARG A 583 -32.83 17.05 12.23
CA ARG A 583 -33.75 18.16 11.90
C ARG A 583 -34.18 18.87 13.18
N ILE A 584 -33.81 20.13 13.34
CA ILE A 584 -34.33 20.98 14.41
C ILE A 584 -35.63 21.63 13.95
N LEU A 585 -36.71 21.40 14.70
CA LEU A 585 -38.01 22.05 14.53
C LEU A 585 -38.21 23.08 15.65
N PRO A 586 -38.91 24.19 15.38
CA PRO A 586 -39.32 25.09 16.45
C PRO A 586 -40.24 24.34 17.41
N ALA A 587 -40.01 24.50 18.72
CA ALA A 587 -40.93 24.01 19.73
C ALA A 587 -42.35 24.59 19.47
N PRO A 588 -43.43 23.81 19.60
CA PRO A 588 -44.79 24.30 19.39
C PRO A 588 -45.08 25.52 20.27
N THR A 589 -45.75 26.53 19.70
CA THR A 589 -46.15 27.75 20.41
C THR A 589 -47.03 27.38 21.60
N GLY A 590 -46.58 27.65 22.83
CA GLY A 590 -47.26 27.28 24.08
C GLY A 590 -46.69 26.04 24.81
N SER A 591 -45.66 25.40 24.25
CA SER A 591 -44.93 24.31 24.93
C SER A 591 -43.94 24.86 25.97
N SER A 592 -43.86 24.23 27.14
CA SER A 592 -42.82 24.49 28.16
C SER A 592 -41.45 23.88 27.81
N ILE A 593 -41.36 23.14 26.71
CA ILE A 593 -40.14 22.48 26.25
C ILE A 593 -39.19 23.51 25.63
N GLN A 594 -38.05 23.74 26.28
CA GLN A 594 -36.96 24.59 25.78
C GLN A 594 -36.18 23.90 24.66
N HIS A 595 -35.83 22.63 24.88
CA HIS A 595 -35.30 21.72 23.87
C HIS A 595 -35.65 20.27 24.22
N ALA A 596 -35.92 19.43 23.22
CA ALA A 596 -36.15 18.00 23.42
C ALA A 596 -35.65 17.17 22.23
N ALA A 597 -35.02 16.04 22.52
CA ALA A 597 -34.80 14.99 21.54
C ALA A 597 -36.09 14.19 21.37
N ALA A 598 -36.64 14.14 20.16
CA ALA A 598 -37.75 13.26 19.83
C ALA A 598 -37.24 11.92 19.28
N GLU A 599 -38.09 10.90 19.31
CA GLU A 599 -37.83 9.64 18.61
C GLU A 599 -37.58 9.90 17.12
N ALA A 600 -36.56 9.25 16.55
CA ALA A 600 -36.15 9.33 15.14
C ALA A 600 -35.35 10.59 14.69
N GLY A 601 -34.55 11.21 15.58
CA GLY A 601 -33.51 12.20 15.19
C GLY A 601 -34.00 13.63 14.96
N VAL A 602 -35.27 13.90 15.25
CA VAL A 602 -35.86 15.23 15.23
C VAL A 602 -35.65 15.89 16.59
N PHE A 603 -35.13 17.10 16.60
CA PHE A 603 -34.89 17.89 17.80
C PHE A 603 -35.87 19.06 17.82
N TYR A 604 -36.54 19.31 18.94
CA TYR A 604 -37.31 20.53 19.12
C TYR A 604 -36.44 21.54 19.85
N VAL A 605 -36.37 22.77 19.35
CA VAL A 605 -35.67 23.88 20.01
C VAL A 605 -36.56 25.10 19.98
N ASN A 606 -36.76 25.73 21.13
CA ASN A 606 -37.46 27.00 21.21
C ASN A 606 -36.55 28.14 20.68
N PRO A 607 -36.96 28.89 19.63
CA PRO A 607 -36.15 29.98 19.09
C PRO A 607 -35.82 31.08 20.10
N SER A 608 -36.73 31.41 21.04
CA SER A 608 -36.48 32.45 22.04
C SER A 608 -35.45 32.01 23.06
N TRP A 609 -35.50 30.75 23.49
CA TRP A 609 -34.48 30.14 24.34
C TRP A 609 -33.11 30.12 23.65
N LEU A 610 -33.04 29.69 22.38
CA LEU A 610 -31.77 29.67 21.66
C LEU A 610 -31.18 31.08 21.51
N HIS A 611 -32.03 32.10 21.29
CA HIS A 611 -31.59 33.49 21.27
C HIS A 611 -31.05 33.93 22.64
N GLU A 612 -31.74 33.60 23.73
CA GLU A 612 -31.32 33.90 25.09
C GLU A 612 -29.97 33.23 25.42
N GLU A 613 -29.83 31.93 25.18
CA GLU A 613 -28.61 31.17 25.46
C GLU A 613 -27.41 31.61 24.62
N TYR A 614 -27.62 31.85 23.32
CA TYR A 614 -26.55 32.17 22.38
C TYR A 614 -26.22 33.66 22.33
N ALA A 615 -27.22 34.54 22.26
CA ALA A 615 -27.02 35.98 22.07
C ALA A 615 -26.99 36.76 23.40
N THR A 616 -27.78 36.37 24.41
CA THR A 616 -27.81 37.05 25.72
C THR A 616 -26.73 36.50 26.66
N TRP A 617 -26.65 35.17 26.79
CA TRP A 617 -25.71 34.51 27.71
C TRP A 617 -24.35 34.19 27.08
N HIS A 618 -24.18 34.46 25.78
CA HIS A 618 -22.95 34.23 25.03
C HIS A 618 -22.37 32.80 25.16
N ARG A 619 -23.24 31.79 25.26
CA ARG A 619 -22.80 30.39 25.28
C ARG A 619 -22.26 29.95 23.92
N GLY A 620 -21.26 29.09 23.94
CA GLY A 620 -20.70 28.53 22.71
C GLY A 620 -21.74 27.70 21.97
N ILE A 621 -21.95 27.98 20.67
CA ILE A 621 -22.92 27.24 19.85
C ILE A 621 -22.64 25.73 19.81
N ALA A 622 -21.38 25.31 19.95
CA ALA A 622 -21.00 23.91 20.00
C ALA A 622 -21.43 23.24 21.31
N ASP A 623 -21.46 23.99 22.41
CA ASP A 623 -21.91 23.51 23.71
C ASP A 623 -23.43 23.40 23.74
N ILE A 624 -24.14 24.41 23.22
CA ILE A 624 -25.59 24.36 23.05
C ILE A 624 -25.98 23.20 22.13
N ALA A 625 -25.26 22.99 21.02
CA ALA A 625 -25.53 21.87 20.12
C ALA A 625 -25.35 20.51 20.81
N ARG A 626 -24.32 20.38 21.67
CA ARG A 626 -24.10 19.17 22.48
C ARG A 626 -25.21 18.94 23.51
N GLU A 627 -25.69 20.00 24.15
CA GLU A 627 -26.83 19.92 25.09
C GLU A 627 -28.12 19.50 24.38
N VAL A 628 -28.38 20.06 23.20
CA VAL A 628 -29.54 19.69 22.37
C VAL A 628 -29.40 18.29 21.76
N GLY A 629 -28.17 17.76 21.65
CA GLY A 629 -27.89 16.46 21.02
C GLY A 629 -27.75 16.50 19.50
N CYS A 630 -27.50 17.68 18.91
CA CYS A 630 -27.40 17.89 17.46
C CYS A 630 -26.00 18.39 17.03
N THR A 631 -25.75 18.46 15.72
CA THR A 631 -24.49 19.02 15.21
C THR A 631 -24.48 20.55 15.25
N ARG A 632 -23.28 21.14 15.42
CA ARG A 632 -23.07 22.60 15.40
C ARG A 632 -23.63 23.25 14.14
N GLU A 633 -23.41 22.63 12.98
CA GLU A 633 -23.83 23.13 11.67
C GLU A 633 -25.37 23.12 11.55
N THR A 634 -26.03 22.11 12.11
CA THR A 634 -27.49 22.03 12.17
C THR A 634 -28.06 23.16 13.02
N LEU A 635 -27.55 23.36 14.23
CA LEU A 635 -28.04 24.40 15.14
C LEU A 635 -27.79 25.81 14.60
N MET A 636 -26.63 26.03 13.95
CA MET A 636 -26.33 27.30 13.26
C MET A 636 -27.28 27.58 12.09
N THR A 637 -27.63 26.56 11.32
CA THR A 637 -28.60 26.70 10.22
C THR A 637 -29.97 27.09 10.77
N PHE A 638 -30.40 26.48 11.88
CA PHE A 638 -31.64 26.83 12.57
C PHE A 638 -31.63 28.27 13.11
N ALA A 639 -30.56 28.68 13.78
CA ALA A 639 -30.39 30.05 14.29
C ALA A 639 -30.51 31.10 13.17
N TRP A 640 -29.88 30.85 12.02
CA TRP A 640 -29.95 31.73 10.86
C TRP A 640 -31.38 31.84 10.28
N VAL A 641 -32.09 30.71 10.14
CA VAL A 641 -33.47 30.69 9.63
C VAL A 641 -34.42 31.46 10.54
N HIS A 642 -34.18 31.43 11.85
CA HIS A 642 -35.00 32.11 12.86
C HIS A 642 -34.51 33.53 13.20
N GLY A 643 -33.56 34.09 12.44
CA GLY A 643 -33.13 35.48 12.59
C GLY A 643 -32.26 35.75 13.82
N ILE A 644 -31.66 34.73 14.42
CA ILE A 644 -30.76 34.88 15.57
C ILE A 644 -29.39 35.37 15.07
N PRO A 645 -28.81 36.46 15.63
CA PRO A 645 -27.55 37.04 15.14
C PRO A 645 -26.37 36.06 15.24
N THR A 646 -25.86 35.58 14.10
CA THR A 646 -24.69 34.69 14.08
C THR A 646 -23.39 35.49 14.05
N HIS A 647 -22.56 35.37 15.09
CA HIS A 647 -21.31 36.11 15.15
C HIS A 647 -20.22 35.48 14.26
N THR A 648 -19.72 36.21 13.24
CA THR A 648 -18.66 35.74 12.33
C THR A 648 -17.25 36.06 12.83
N GLY A 649 -16.37 35.05 12.86
CA GLY A 649 -14.91 35.18 12.71
C GLY A 649 -14.06 35.79 13.85
N ARG A 650 -14.59 36.68 14.70
CA ARG A 650 -13.89 37.23 15.88
C ARG A 650 -14.49 36.79 17.23
N SER A 651 -15.57 36.01 17.20
CA SER A 651 -16.47 35.77 18.33
C SER A 651 -16.06 34.66 19.31
N LEU A 652 -15.15 33.76 18.94
CA LEU A 652 -14.69 32.70 19.87
C LEU A 652 -13.99 33.28 21.11
N ASN A 653 -13.57 34.55 21.05
CA ASN A 653 -13.00 35.29 22.16
C ASN A 653 -14.05 35.94 23.08
N TYR A 654 -15.34 35.95 22.71
CA TYR A 654 -16.44 36.55 23.47
C TYR A 654 -17.50 35.53 23.90
N THR A 655 -17.29 34.24 23.64
CA THR A 655 -18.11 33.17 24.20
C THR A 655 -17.62 32.79 25.59
N VAL A 656 -18.56 32.58 26.51
CA VAL A 656 -18.25 32.09 27.87
C VAL A 656 -17.62 30.70 27.78
N ASN A 657 -16.47 30.53 28.42
CA ASN A 657 -15.73 29.27 28.39
C ASN A 657 -16.34 28.25 29.36
N ARG A 658 -16.81 27.11 28.81
CA ARG A 658 -17.40 26.02 29.60
C ARG A 658 -16.43 25.39 30.61
N GLU A 659 -15.16 25.19 30.24
CA GLU A 659 -14.15 24.61 31.15
C GLU A 659 -13.94 25.48 32.40
N ALA A 660 -14.14 26.79 32.26
CA ALA A 660 -13.99 27.73 33.36
C ALA A 660 -15.25 27.82 34.25
N LEU A 661 -16.45 27.55 33.72
CA LEU A 661 -17.70 27.53 34.50
C LEU A 661 -17.98 26.20 35.22
N GLY A 662 -17.49 25.08 34.67
CA GLY A 662 -17.89 23.75 35.09
C GLY A 662 -19.32 23.43 34.63
N ASP A 663 -20.15 22.91 35.54
CA ASP A 663 -21.54 22.54 35.28
C ASP A 663 -22.54 23.70 35.52
N ARG A 664 -22.06 24.88 35.91
CA ARG A 664 -22.92 26.04 36.19
C ARG A 664 -23.39 26.75 34.93
N HIS A 665 -24.50 27.47 35.04
CA HIS A 665 -25.01 28.31 33.96
C HIS A 665 -24.43 29.74 34.01
N PRO A 666 -24.16 30.42 32.88
CA PRO A 666 -23.67 31.81 32.89
C PRO A 666 -24.56 32.79 33.66
N SER A 667 -25.87 32.52 33.79
CA SER A 667 -26.79 33.34 34.58
C SER A 667 -26.51 33.33 36.09
N GLU A 668 -25.79 32.32 36.59
CA GLU A 668 -25.41 32.19 38.00
C GLU A 668 -24.13 32.98 38.33
N ILE A 669 -23.47 33.54 37.31
CA ILE A 669 -22.18 34.23 37.46
C ILE A 669 -22.39 35.75 37.36
N PRO A 670 -22.04 36.53 38.40
CA PRO A 670 -22.21 37.98 38.38
C PRO A 670 -21.23 38.67 37.41
N GLU A 671 -21.58 39.88 36.99
CA GLU A 671 -20.64 40.83 36.38
C GLU A 671 -19.76 41.44 37.48
N PRO A 672 -18.46 41.72 37.26
CA PRO A 672 -17.65 41.55 36.03
C PRO A 672 -17.18 40.12 35.67
N LEU A 673 -17.31 39.14 36.58
CA LEU A 673 -16.71 37.82 36.40
C LEU A 673 -17.18 37.09 35.14
N ARG A 674 -18.46 37.22 34.77
CA ARG A 674 -18.99 36.58 33.55
C ARG A 674 -18.24 36.98 32.28
N ARG A 675 -17.93 38.27 32.09
CA ARG A 675 -17.14 38.75 30.94
C ARG A 675 -15.68 38.34 31.02
N ALA A 676 -15.13 38.22 32.22
CA ALA A 676 -13.78 37.71 32.41
C ALA A 676 -13.61 36.24 31.96
N LEU A 677 -14.71 35.47 31.90
CA LEU A 677 -14.75 34.08 31.48
C LEU A 677 -14.78 33.88 29.95
N TYR A 678 -14.65 34.96 29.18
CA TYR A 678 -14.67 34.88 27.72
C TYR A 678 -13.37 34.32 27.12
N GLY A 679 -13.53 33.46 26.11
CA GLY A 679 -12.47 32.91 25.28
C GLY A 679 -11.70 31.73 25.87
N LEU A 680 -10.80 31.15 25.07
CA LEU A 680 -9.96 30.03 25.49
C LEU A 680 -8.99 30.44 26.62
N GLY A 681 -8.81 29.55 27.61
CA GLY A 681 -7.90 29.75 28.74
C GLY A 681 -8.33 30.83 29.73
N ALA A 682 -9.63 31.14 29.82
CA ALA A 682 -10.15 32.18 30.70
C ALA A 682 -9.89 31.88 32.19
N ARG A 683 -9.98 30.62 32.63
CA ARG A 683 -9.64 30.21 34.01
C ARG A 683 -8.18 30.51 34.35
N SER A 684 -7.24 30.07 33.50
CA SER A 684 -5.81 30.36 33.70
C SER A 684 -5.48 31.86 33.59
N ARG A 685 -6.31 32.66 32.92
CA ARG A 685 -6.19 34.12 32.91
C ARG A 685 -6.56 34.71 34.27
N LEU A 686 -7.65 34.22 34.87
CA LEU A 686 -8.09 34.62 36.20
C LEU A 686 -7.12 34.15 37.30
N GLU A 687 -6.59 32.93 37.21
CA GLU A 687 -5.54 32.43 38.12
C GLU A 687 -4.30 33.33 38.10
N ARG A 688 -3.84 33.71 36.89
CA ARG A 688 -2.73 34.67 36.75
C ARG A 688 -3.08 36.05 37.28
N PHE A 689 -4.31 36.52 37.09
CA PHE A 689 -4.77 37.78 37.65
C PHE A 689 -4.72 37.76 39.19
N ILE A 690 -5.23 36.70 39.83
CA ILE A 690 -5.14 36.51 41.28
C ILE A 690 -3.68 36.45 41.74
N ALA A 691 -2.80 35.76 41.00
CA ALA A 691 -1.37 35.76 41.30
C ALA A 691 -0.74 37.16 41.25
N ILE A 692 -1.19 38.03 40.33
CA ILE A 692 -0.75 39.45 40.28
C ILE A 692 -1.30 40.23 41.47
N VAL A 693 -2.56 39.98 41.86
CA VAL A 693 -3.19 40.60 43.04
C VAL A 693 -2.39 40.30 44.31
N ASP A 694 -1.99 39.03 44.48
CA ASP A 694 -1.33 38.55 45.69
C ASP A 694 0.13 39.01 45.77
N GLN A 695 0.88 38.92 44.66
CA GLN A 695 2.31 39.22 44.64
C GLN A 695 2.63 40.70 44.36
N ARG A 696 1.65 41.47 43.86
CA ARG A 696 1.80 42.86 43.39
C ARG A 696 2.99 43.05 42.44
N SER A 697 3.35 42.01 41.69
CA SER A 697 4.50 41.97 40.77
C SER A 697 4.23 41.06 39.58
N LEU A 698 4.40 41.59 38.36
CA LEU A 698 4.24 40.81 37.12
C LEU A 698 5.29 39.70 37.00
N SER A 699 6.53 39.97 37.41
CA SER A 699 7.64 39.01 37.30
C SER A 699 7.47 37.85 38.29
N GLN A 700 7.00 38.13 39.51
CA GLN A 700 6.75 37.09 40.51
C GLN A 700 5.53 36.23 40.14
N ALA A 701 4.45 36.85 39.67
CA ALA A 701 3.28 36.12 39.16
C ALA A 701 3.62 35.25 37.94
N ALA A 702 4.54 35.71 37.07
CA ALA A 702 5.06 34.96 35.93
C ALA A 702 5.78 33.69 36.36
N HIS A 703 6.68 33.81 37.34
CA HIS A 703 7.38 32.69 37.93
C HIS A 703 6.42 31.66 38.56
N LEU A 704 5.47 32.10 39.39
CA LEU A 704 4.54 31.20 40.10
C LEU A 704 3.56 30.47 39.17
N THR A 705 3.19 31.08 38.04
CA THR A 705 2.23 30.48 37.09
C THR A 705 2.89 29.82 35.89
N GLY A 706 4.22 29.63 35.92
CA GLY A 706 4.99 29.00 34.84
C GLY A 706 4.85 29.71 33.48
N SER A 707 4.63 31.04 33.49
CA SER A 707 4.31 31.84 32.30
C SER A 707 5.33 32.98 32.13
N SER A 708 5.50 33.53 30.92
CA SER A 708 6.40 34.68 30.72
C SER A 708 5.75 36.01 31.13
N THR A 709 6.53 36.97 31.61
CA THR A 709 6.05 38.32 31.99
C THR A 709 5.29 39.01 30.85
N GLY A 710 5.75 38.84 29.61
CA GLY A 710 5.05 39.35 28.41
C GLY A 710 3.69 38.68 28.17
N THR A 711 3.56 37.39 28.49
CA THR A 711 2.28 36.67 28.41
C THR A 711 1.29 37.18 29.45
N ILE A 712 1.73 37.35 30.71
CA ILE A 712 0.88 37.87 31.78
C ILE A 712 0.42 39.30 31.47
N SER A 713 1.32 40.17 31.02
CA SER A 713 0.96 41.55 30.63
C SER A 713 -0.09 41.59 29.52
N ARG A 714 0.05 40.73 28.50
CA ARG A 714 -0.95 40.61 27.42
C ARG A 714 -2.29 40.07 27.93
N GLN A 715 -2.25 39.07 28.80
CA GLN A 715 -3.45 38.46 29.39
C GLN A 715 -4.19 39.44 30.31
N LEU A 716 -3.48 40.26 31.09
CA LEU A 716 -4.08 41.31 31.91
C LEU A 716 -4.77 42.37 31.04
N ARG A 717 -4.15 42.80 29.93
CA ARG A 717 -4.79 43.73 28.97
C ARG A 717 -6.06 43.15 28.36
N LEU A 718 -6.05 41.87 27.97
CA LEU A 718 -7.24 41.20 27.44
C LEU A 718 -8.35 41.08 28.50
N LEU A 719 -7.99 40.84 29.76
CA LEU A 719 -8.95 40.81 30.85
C LEU A 719 -9.58 42.19 31.07
N GLU A 720 -8.78 43.26 31.10
CA GLU A 720 -9.26 44.64 31.17
C GLU A 720 -10.19 45.00 30.01
N GLU A 721 -9.88 44.52 28.80
CA GLU A 721 -10.72 44.71 27.60
C GLU A 721 -12.09 44.02 27.74
N PHE A 722 -12.12 42.76 28.18
CA PHE A 722 -13.38 42.03 28.33
C PHE A 722 -14.24 42.58 29.44
N VAL A 723 -13.64 42.94 30.57
CA VAL A 723 -14.36 43.46 31.73
C VAL A 723 -14.83 44.91 31.48
N GLY A 724 -14.21 45.60 30.52
CA GLY A 724 -14.57 46.96 30.11
C GLY A 724 -13.94 48.06 30.96
N GLY A 725 -12.80 47.78 31.62
CA GLY A 725 -12.13 48.73 32.50
C GLY A 725 -10.76 48.27 33.00
N ARG A 726 -9.96 49.21 33.51
CA ARG A 726 -8.66 48.90 34.13
C ARG A 726 -8.89 48.16 35.44
N LEU A 727 -8.06 47.15 35.72
CA LEU A 727 -8.13 46.38 36.97
C LEU A 727 -7.15 46.92 38.01
N PHE A 728 -6.03 47.53 37.58
CA PHE A 728 -5.03 48.17 38.43
C PHE A 728 -4.84 49.66 38.09
N HIS A 729 -4.59 50.48 39.10
CA HIS A 729 -4.04 51.82 38.93
C HIS A 729 -2.58 51.73 38.46
N ARG A 730 -2.19 52.59 37.52
CA ARG A 730 -0.83 52.64 36.95
C ARG A 730 -0.27 54.05 37.08
N THR A 731 0.97 54.17 37.54
CA THR A 731 1.74 55.42 37.49
C THR A 731 2.97 55.25 36.59
N PRO A 732 3.56 56.34 36.07
CA PRO A 732 4.75 56.26 35.21
C PRO A 732 5.95 55.55 35.89
N ALA A 733 6.05 55.63 37.21
CA ALA A 733 7.11 55.01 38.00
C ALA A 733 6.80 53.57 38.45
N GLN A 734 5.51 53.21 38.61
CA GLN A 734 5.09 51.88 39.04
C GLN A 734 3.87 51.39 38.22
N PRO A 735 4.05 50.37 37.36
CA PRO A 735 3.00 49.93 36.43
C PRO A 735 1.84 49.18 37.09
N LEU A 736 1.94 48.78 38.36
CA LEU A 736 0.87 48.16 39.16
C LEU A 736 0.93 48.71 40.58
N THR A 737 0.01 49.61 40.95
CA THR A 737 0.02 50.26 42.29
C THR A 737 -1.00 49.61 43.22
N SER A 738 -2.28 49.91 43.03
CA SER A 738 -3.41 49.37 43.79
C SER A 738 -4.48 48.83 42.84
N LEU A 739 -5.34 47.95 43.33
CA LEU A 739 -6.52 47.53 42.59
C LEU A 739 -7.50 48.69 42.45
N THR A 740 -8.16 48.75 41.29
CA THR A 740 -9.35 49.58 41.12
C THR A 740 -10.55 48.92 41.79
N PRO A 741 -11.67 49.63 42.04
CA PRO A 741 -12.91 49.02 42.54
C PRO A 741 -13.37 47.84 41.67
N LEU A 742 -13.20 47.93 40.35
CA LEU A 742 -13.49 46.86 39.40
C LEU A 742 -12.56 45.65 39.59
N GLY A 743 -11.27 45.90 39.83
CA GLY A 743 -10.26 44.87 40.12
C GLY A 743 -10.51 44.14 41.44
N GLU A 744 -10.89 44.86 42.50
CA GLU A 744 -11.26 44.28 43.79
C GLU A 744 -12.52 43.41 43.68
N GLN A 745 -13.52 43.89 42.95
CA GLN A 745 -14.75 43.15 42.70
C GLN A 745 -14.48 41.86 41.91
N LEU A 746 -13.69 41.94 40.84
CA LEU A 746 -13.35 40.76 40.03
C LEU A 746 -12.53 39.74 40.84
N ALA A 747 -11.58 40.19 41.65
CA ALA A 747 -10.76 39.29 42.48
C ALA A 747 -11.61 38.58 43.55
N ARG A 748 -12.55 39.29 44.18
CA ARG A 748 -13.50 38.72 45.14
C ARG A 748 -14.40 37.69 44.48
N GLN A 749 -15.03 38.03 43.36
CA GLN A 749 -15.92 37.13 42.62
C GLN A 749 -15.17 35.88 42.13
N ALA A 750 -13.95 36.03 41.62
CA ALA A 750 -13.14 34.90 41.15
C ALA A 750 -12.81 33.91 42.27
N ARG A 751 -12.52 34.40 43.49
CA ARG A 751 -12.30 33.55 44.67
C ARG A 751 -13.58 32.85 45.10
N GLU A 752 -14.66 33.60 45.30
CA GLU A 752 -15.95 33.10 45.80
C GLU A 752 -16.61 32.12 44.82
N HIS A 753 -16.61 32.44 43.52
CA HIS A 753 -17.35 31.66 42.54
C HIS A 753 -16.47 30.59 41.89
N LEU A 754 -15.19 30.81 41.63
CA LEU A 754 -14.36 29.81 40.91
C LEU A 754 -13.43 29.00 41.82
N GLY A 755 -13.37 29.30 43.12
CA GLY A 755 -12.46 28.63 44.05
C GLY A 755 -10.99 28.81 43.69
N ILE A 756 -10.64 29.95 43.09
CA ILE A 756 -9.25 30.26 42.75
C ILE A 756 -8.54 30.70 44.04
N GLU A 757 -7.82 29.76 44.65
CA GLU A 757 -7.06 29.96 45.88
C GLU A 757 -5.88 30.93 45.69
N PRO A 758 -5.46 31.65 46.76
CA PRO A 758 -4.23 32.43 46.73
C PRO A 758 -3.03 31.52 46.47
N ILE A 759 -2.16 31.91 45.56
CA ILE A 759 -0.91 31.17 45.36
C ILE A 759 0.04 31.54 46.50
N GLY A 760 0.03 30.71 47.55
CA GLY A 760 0.91 30.81 48.71
C GLY A 760 2.39 30.75 48.35
N GLN A 761 3.21 31.40 49.16
CA GLN A 761 4.68 31.45 49.06
C GLN A 761 5.31 30.05 48.85
N PRO A 762 6.45 29.95 48.12
CA PRO A 762 7.04 28.65 47.77
C PRO A 762 7.53 27.92 49.03
N GLY A 763 6.79 26.90 49.44
CA GLY A 763 7.11 26.16 50.65
C GLY A 763 6.16 25.00 50.99
N ALA A 764 5.60 24.29 50.00
CA ALA A 764 5.00 22.97 50.22
C ALA A 764 4.94 22.21 48.89
N SER A 765 5.76 21.17 48.76
CA SER A 765 5.79 20.28 47.60
C SER A 765 4.44 19.59 47.38
N PRO A 766 3.86 19.58 46.16
CA PRO A 766 2.77 18.68 45.85
C PRO A 766 3.33 17.30 45.47
N SER A 767 2.83 16.32 46.21
CA SER A 767 2.95 14.89 46.04
C SER A 767 2.71 14.44 44.60
N SER A 768 3.54 13.50 44.17
CA SER A 768 3.43 12.70 42.95
C SER A 768 2.03 12.10 42.74
N VAL A 769 1.42 12.41 41.60
CA VAL A 769 0.44 11.52 40.95
C VAL A 769 0.82 11.40 39.47
N GLY A 770 1.00 10.13 39.07
CA GLY A 770 1.65 9.67 37.86
C GLY A 770 0.99 10.03 36.53
N ARG A 771 1.80 9.90 35.49
CA ARG A 771 1.38 9.69 34.11
C ARG A 771 1.20 8.21 33.84
#